data_AF-A0A820IU19-F1
#
_entry.id   AF-A0A820IU19-F1
#
_cell.length_a   1.000
_cell.length_b   1.000
_cell.length_c   1.000
_cell.angle_alpha   90.00
_cell.angle_beta   90.00
_cell.angle_gamma   90.00
#
_symmetry.space_group_name_H-M   'P 1'
#
loop_
_entity.id
_entity.type
_entity.pdbx_description
1 polymer ?
#
loop_
_entity_poly.entity_id
_entity_poly.type
_entity_poly.pdbx_seq_one_letter_code
_entity_poly.pdbx_strand_id
1 'polypeptide(L)'
;MNEASNPPIPTGVHEVKMDLPPIVGYAAEQLLPLPDACAPLTHILHNLSTYVQMALDETPQTPPDGLTIDESAAVRLYTIEWDGPHRSLYSMLNYTLKSANRDELLPYYKYLKLFLTALAKIPCAPLTTVWRGVTKDLSADCLPGTSMTWWAFSSCTTSLTVLENSMYLGTTGTRTLFSVETINGRSITAHSHFVTEDELLLLPGTHMIVVSQLTPAPDLYIIHLKQVIPEETLLELPFEGAQLYPKKKRLWYQKKRFIIPLCLCMLLCIGAIIIGTIIGVQKPNQISKQQCSQPYPLHEAYNTGKAPLAIVAGSFTNSNKIDLAVLNSKNQSVDILLGSKVNTYETETIYATGSAPNFVYNKDINGDGNMDVVITNQNDASISVLFGNADETFQSSIDYVVGNYPISVTSDDFTGDSKMNLLVVNYDDNTVILMFGDNGQFSANFNAMAVGLKPTYIVSGDFNQDGHIDWAVTNSGDNTVGVALGLGFGFFGKQHIYSVGSNPVAMTCQDFNSDGQLDLIVVNYGNNSISVLFGNTDGTFQSQMAYDVGISPNSIVAADFNNDTWLDLALTLSNESSVGVLFNDGNGVFQGLVKYTVGSSPSSVKANYYSKSGHIDLVVVNSGENTWCILSNLGNGTFQSNIFYVT
;
A
#
# COMPACT_ATOMS: atom_id res chain seq x y z
N MET A 1 16.28 -0.96 29.68
CA MET A 1 16.75 -1.56 28.43
C MET A 1 15.77 -2.64 28.08
N ASN A 2 14.71 -2.29 27.35
CA ASN A 2 13.72 -3.23 26.88
C ASN A 2 14.11 -3.57 25.44
N GLU A 3 14.38 -4.85 25.21
CA GLU A 3 14.51 -5.41 23.87
C GLU A 3 13.21 -5.15 23.12
N ALA A 4 13.29 -4.42 22.00
CA ALA A 4 12.19 -4.34 21.05
C ALA A 4 11.90 -5.76 20.55
N SER A 5 10.76 -6.29 20.96
CA SER A 5 10.24 -7.54 20.43
C SER A 5 9.95 -7.36 18.95
N ASN A 6 10.81 -7.90 18.09
CA ASN A 6 10.54 -8.01 16.67
C ASN A 6 9.17 -8.67 16.43
N PRO A 7 8.43 -8.27 15.38
CA PRO A 7 7.22 -8.97 14.99
C PRO A 7 7.52 -10.46 14.73
N PRO A 8 6.58 -11.37 15.06
CA PRO A 8 6.81 -12.80 14.94
C PRO A 8 7.14 -13.18 13.50
N ILE A 9 8.09 -14.10 13.34
CA ILE A 9 8.35 -14.81 12.09
C ILE A 9 7.01 -15.41 11.61
N PRO A 10 6.52 -15.11 10.39
CA PRO A 10 5.53 -15.96 9.75
C PRO A 10 6.17 -17.34 9.61
N THR A 11 5.78 -18.24 10.51
CA THR A 11 6.29 -19.59 10.56
C THR A 11 5.76 -20.35 9.36
N GLY A 12 6.61 -20.53 8.35
CA GLY A 12 6.47 -21.63 7.40
C GLY A 12 5.59 -21.36 6.18
N VAL A 13 6.21 -20.74 5.16
CA VAL A 13 5.76 -20.90 3.78
C VAL A 13 6.45 -22.17 3.25
N HIS A 14 5.69 -23.26 3.22
CA HIS A 14 6.09 -24.62 2.82
C HIS A 14 6.97 -24.61 1.56
N GLU A 15 8.19 -25.15 1.64
CA GLU A 15 9.11 -25.24 0.49
C GLU A 15 8.57 -26.12 -0.67
N VAL A 16 7.46 -26.83 -0.46
CA VAL A 16 7.21 -28.09 -1.18
C VAL A 16 5.87 -28.17 -1.93
N LYS A 17 4.93 -27.23 -1.78
CA LYS A 17 3.59 -27.42 -2.38
C LYS A 17 2.82 -26.16 -2.76
N MET A 18 3.48 -25.23 -3.43
CA MET A 18 2.82 -24.01 -3.90
C MET A 18 2.71 -24.05 -5.42
N ASP A 19 1.47 -23.99 -5.92
CA ASP A 19 1.19 -23.79 -7.34
C ASP A 19 1.10 -22.27 -7.57
N LEU A 20 2.25 -21.65 -7.81
CA LEU A 20 2.36 -20.20 -7.97
C LEU A 20 2.48 -19.84 -9.46
N PRO A 21 2.06 -18.62 -9.86
CA PRO A 21 2.23 -18.16 -11.24
C PRO A 21 3.71 -18.15 -11.69
N PRO A 22 3.99 -18.17 -13.00
CA PRO A 22 5.36 -18.00 -13.51
C PRO A 22 6.02 -16.70 -13.04
N ILE A 23 7.36 -16.72 -12.90
CA ILE A 23 8.17 -15.52 -12.65
C ILE A 23 8.54 -14.93 -14.02
N VAL A 24 7.88 -13.82 -14.38
CA VAL A 24 7.96 -13.16 -15.70
C VAL A 24 8.00 -11.65 -15.52
N GLY A 25 8.43 -10.91 -16.54
CA GLY A 25 8.45 -9.44 -16.59
C GLY A 25 9.84 -8.85 -16.46
N TYR A 26 10.70 -9.43 -15.62
CA TYR A 26 12.07 -8.93 -15.43
C TYR A 26 12.91 -8.98 -16.71
N ALA A 27 12.59 -9.84 -17.69
CA ALA A 27 13.35 -9.89 -18.94
C ALA A 27 13.22 -8.62 -19.79
N ALA A 28 12.12 -7.86 -19.60
CA ALA A 28 11.89 -6.59 -20.28
C ALA A 28 12.75 -5.44 -19.70
N GLU A 29 13.33 -5.61 -18.51
CA GLU A 29 14.22 -4.62 -17.91
C GLU A 29 15.50 -4.43 -18.73
N GLN A 30 16.03 -3.21 -18.68
CA GLN A 30 17.36 -2.91 -19.19
C GLN A 30 18.41 -3.67 -18.36
N LEU A 31 19.43 -4.21 -19.02
CA LEU A 31 20.60 -4.74 -18.32
C LEU A 31 21.45 -3.56 -17.81
N LEU A 32 21.55 -3.44 -16.49
CA LEU A 32 22.20 -2.32 -15.79
C LEU A 32 23.44 -2.79 -15.01
N PRO A 33 24.40 -1.89 -14.71
CA PRO A 33 25.45 -2.14 -13.72
C PRO A 33 24.87 -2.49 -12.34
N LEU A 34 25.64 -3.18 -11.49
CA LEU A 34 25.15 -3.70 -10.21
C LEU A 34 24.57 -2.61 -9.29
N PRO A 35 25.21 -1.43 -9.09
CA PRO A 35 24.64 -0.40 -8.23
C PRO A 35 23.26 0.08 -8.70
N ASP A 36 23.10 0.28 -10.01
CA ASP A 36 21.85 0.74 -10.61
C ASP A 36 20.77 -0.35 -10.58
N ALA A 37 21.17 -1.61 -10.75
CA ALA A 37 20.28 -2.76 -10.65
C ALA A 37 19.75 -2.97 -9.21
N CYS A 38 20.57 -2.62 -8.20
CA CYS A 38 20.23 -2.69 -6.78
C CYS A 38 19.57 -1.43 -6.23
N ALA A 39 19.57 -0.31 -6.96
CA ALA A 39 19.06 0.97 -6.48
C ALA A 39 17.63 0.90 -5.89
N PRO A 40 16.65 0.20 -6.50
CA PRO A 40 15.33 0.06 -5.90
C PRO A 40 15.36 -0.67 -4.55
N LEU A 41 16.27 -1.61 -4.37
CA LEU A 41 16.35 -2.45 -3.17
C LEU A 41 17.00 -1.75 -1.98
N THR A 42 17.65 -0.59 -2.16
CA THR A 42 18.36 0.14 -1.08
C THR A 42 17.44 0.62 0.04
N HIS A 43 16.15 0.77 -0.24
CA HIS A 43 15.12 1.11 0.76
C HIS A 43 14.51 -0.12 1.45
N ILE A 44 14.61 -1.29 0.81
CA ILE A 44 14.13 -2.58 1.36
C ILE A 44 15.18 -3.17 2.30
N LEU A 45 16.44 -3.03 1.91
CA LEU A 45 17.53 -3.79 2.46
C LEU A 45 18.57 -2.88 3.11
N HIS A 46 18.69 -3.02 4.44
CA HIS A 46 19.61 -2.24 5.25
C HIS A 46 21.08 -2.43 4.82
N ASN A 47 21.82 -1.32 4.68
CA ASN A 47 23.23 -1.30 4.26
C ASN A 47 23.53 -1.96 2.89
N LEU A 48 22.53 -2.15 2.01
CA LEU A 48 22.73 -2.81 0.72
C LEU A 48 23.87 -2.17 -0.09
N SER A 49 23.99 -0.84 -0.10
CA SER A 49 25.04 -0.13 -0.85
C SER A 49 26.45 -0.54 -0.43
N THR A 50 26.66 -0.82 0.86
CA THR A 50 27.94 -1.32 1.38
C THR A 50 28.24 -2.72 0.85
N TYR A 51 27.25 -3.61 0.88
CA TYR A 51 27.41 -4.98 0.37
C TYR A 51 27.56 -5.03 -1.15
N VAL A 52 26.89 -4.13 -1.88
CA VAL A 52 27.10 -3.94 -3.33
C VAL A 52 28.55 -3.57 -3.62
N GLN A 53 29.10 -2.61 -2.87
CA GLN A 53 30.49 -2.21 -3.05
C GLN A 53 31.46 -3.36 -2.68
N MET A 54 31.22 -4.06 -1.57
CA MET A 54 32.01 -5.24 -1.19
C MET A 54 31.98 -6.31 -2.28
N ALA A 55 30.81 -6.62 -2.85
CA ALA A 55 30.68 -7.60 -3.92
C ALA A 55 31.46 -7.20 -5.18
N LEU A 56 31.50 -5.90 -5.52
CA LEU A 56 32.29 -5.38 -6.64
C LEU A 56 33.80 -5.47 -6.35
N ASP A 57 34.23 -5.03 -5.16
CA ASP A 57 35.64 -4.98 -4.77
C ASP A 57 36.26 -6.39 -4.68
N GLU A 58 35.49 -7.37 -4.22
CA GLU A 58 35.92 -8.77 -4.12
C GLU A 58 35.82 -9.55 -5.43
N THR A 59 35.18 -8.98 -6.47
CA THR A 59 35.05 -9.65 -7.76
C THR A 59 36.34 -9.48 -8.58
N PRO A 60 36.90 -10.58 -9.15
CA PRO A 60 38.09 -10.49 -9.99
C PRO A 60 37.87 -9.56 -11.20
N GLN A 61 38.93 -8.84 -11.61
CA GLN A 61 38.87 -7.94 -12.78
C GLN A 61 38.53 -8.67 -14.09
N THR A 62 38.84 -9.97 -14.18
CA THR A 62 38.45 -10.84 -15.28
C THR A 62 37.73 -12.05 -14.73
N PRO A 63 36.41 -11.97 -14.49
CA PRO A 63 35.64 -13.10 -14.00
C PRO A 63 35.64 -14.27 -15.01
N PRO A 64 35.55 -15.52 -14.55
CA PRO A 64 35.40 -16.68 -15.43
C PRO A 64 34.02 -16.72 -16.11
N ASP A 65 33.80 -17.75 -16.94
CA ASP A 65 32.53 -18.05 -17.63
C ASP A 65 32.01 -16.94 -18.57
N GLY A 66 32.87 -15.97 -18.91
CA GLY A 66 32.53 -14.87 -19.80
C GLY A 66 31.60 -13.83 -19.17
N LEU A 67 31.55 -13.77 -17.83
CA LEU A 67 30.77 -12.79 -17.09
C LEU A 67 31.49 -11.44 -17.05
N THR A 68 30.70 -10.37 -17.06
CA THR A 68 31.21 -9.04 -16.68
C THR A 68 31.47 -8.98 -15.17
N ILE A 69 32.16 -7.94 -14.71
CA ILE A 69 32.36 -7.67 -13.28
C ILE A 69 31.00 -7.55 -12.58
N ASP A 70 30.07 -6.77 -13.12
CA ASP A 70 28.73 -6.59 -12.55
C ASP A 70 27.92 -7.90 -12.49
N GLU A 71 28.00 -8.73 -13.53
CA GLU A 71 27.30 -10.03 -13.56
C GLU A 71 27.86 -10.99 -12.50
N SER A 72 29.19 -11.08 -12.38
CA SER A 72 29.84 -11.89 -11.34
C SER A 72 29.58 -11.34 -9.95
N ALA A 73 29.63 -10.01 -9.77
CA ALA A 73 29.38 -9.35 -8.50
C ALA A 73 27.91 -9.48 -8.07
N ALA A 74 26.96 -9.52 -9.01
CA ALA A 74 25.56 -9.82 -8.70
C ALA A 74 25.40 -11.21 -8.08
N VAL A 75 26.12 -12.20 -8.60
CA VAL A 75 26.15 -13.56 -8.03
C VAL A 75 26.83 -13.58 -6.67
N ARG A 76 27.94 -12.86 -6.52
CA ARG A 76 28.63 -12.71 -5.23
C ARG A 76 27.72 -12.09 -4.18
N LEU A 77 27.07 -10.96 -4.49
CA LEU A 77 26.16 -10.24 -3.60
C LEU A 77 25.05 -11.14 -3.06
N TYR A 78 24.51 -12.02 -3.89
CA TYR A 78 23.49 -13.00 -3.49
C TYR A 78 23.98 -13.95 -2.38
N THR A 79 25.27 -14.27 -2.37
CA THR A 79 25.89 -15.22 -1.44
C THR A 79 26.50 -14.58 -0.19
N ILE A 80 26.50 -13.24 -0.09
CA ILE A 80 27.03 -12.54 1.08
C ILE A 80 26.03 -12.68 2.25
N GLU A 81 26.49 -13.22 3.37
CA GLU A 81 25.77 -13.11 4.65
C GLU A 81 25.93 -11.72 5.23
N TRP A 82 24.85 -11.17 5.79
CA TRP A 82 24.84 -9.79 6.27
C TRP A 82 25.04 -9.78 7.78
N ASP A 83 25.87 -8.88 8.26
CA ASP A 83 26.10 -8.69 9.68
C ASP A 83 24.85 -8.10 10.36
N GLY A 84 24.39 -8.75 11.44
CA GLY A 84 23.36 -8.22 12.36
C GLY A 84 21.97 -8.85 12.23
N PRO A 85 20.94 -8.27 12.87
CA PRO A 85 19.57 -8.81 12.89
C PRO A 85 18.77 -8.55 11.60
N HIS A 86 19.38 -7.91 10.60
CA HIS A 86 18.72 -7.48 9.37
C HIS A 86 18.69 -8.60 8.33
N ARG A 87 17.66 -8.60 7.47
CA ARG A 87 17.44 -9.63 6.46
C ARG A 87 18.37 -9.41 5.26
N SER A 88 19.10 -10.44 4.84
CA SER A 88 19.95 -10.41 3.65
C SER A 88 19.16 -10.41 2.34
N LEU A 89 19.78 -9.97 1.24
CA LEU A 89 19.22 -10.10 -0.11
C LEU A 89 18.74 -11.52 -0.41
N TYR A 90 19.55 -12.53 -0.04
CA TYR A 90 19.20 -13.93 -0.12
C TYR A 90 17.86 -14.23 0.56
N SER A 91 17.73 -13.84 1.83
CA SER A 91 16.56 -14.17 2.63
C SER A 91 15.29 -13.49 2.11
N MET A 92 15.39 -12.21 1.74
CA MET A 92 14.24 -11.45 1.30
C MET A 92 13.79 -11.87 -0.10
N LEU A 93 14.72 -12.00 -1.06
CA LEU A 93 14.36 -12.44 -2.41
C LEU A 93 13.71 -13.83 -2.40
N ASN A 94 14.23 -14.78 -1.62
CA ASN A 94 13.62 -16.12 -1.52
C ASN A 94 12.29 -16.13 -0.77
N TYR A 95 12.05 -15.17 0.11
CA TYR A 95 10.73 -14.97 0.71
C TYR A 95 9.74 -14.50 -0.36
N THR A 96 10.08 -13.43 -1.08
CA THR A 96 9.24 -12.83 -2.13
C THR A 96 8.96 -13.79 -3.28
N LEU A 97 9.92 -14.61 -3.69
CA LEU A 97 9.74 -15.63 -4.73
C LEU A 97 8.66 -16.67 -4.39
N LYS A 98 8.30 -16.80 -3.11
CA LYS A 98 7.26 -17.72 -2.62
C LYS A 98 5.90 -17.04 -2.42
N SER A 99 5.78 -15.73 -2.66
CA SER A 99 4.46 -15.05 -2.66
C SER A 99 3.61 -15.55 -3.83
N ALA A 100 2.28 -15.54 -3.70
CA ALA A 100 1.38 -15.73 -4.83
C ALA A 100 1.22 -14.46 -5.66
N ASN A 101 1.39 -13.29 -5.03
CA ASN A 101 1.38 -12.00 -5.68
C ASN A 101 2.73 -11.76 -6.38
N ARG A 102 2.72 -11.82 -7.71
CA ARG A 102 3.94 -11.63 -8.52
C ARG A 102 4.40 -10.18 -8.55
N ASP A 103 3.52 -9.23 -8.26
CA ASP A 103 3.88 -7.82 -8.27
C ASP A 103 4.89 -7.49 -7.16
N GLU A 104 4.90 -8.24 -6.05
CA GLU A 104 5.93 -8.10 -5.00
C GLU A 104 7.37 -8.31 -5.52
N LEU A 105 7.57 -8.98 -6.66
CA LEU A 105 8.88 -9.16 -7.27
C LEU A 105 9.34 -7.95 -8.10
N LEU A 106 8.44 -7.00 -8.43
CA LEU A 106 8.77 -5.79 -9.20
C LEU A 106 10.03 -5.06 -8.70
N PRO A 107 10.26 -4.88 -7.39
CA PRO A 107 11.46 -4.19 -6.89
C PRO A 107 12.75 -4.93 -7.25
N TYR A 108 12.66 -6.26 -7.40
CA TYR A 108 13.78 -7.13 -7.70
C TYR A 108 14.03 -7.30 -9.19
N TYR A 109 13.15 -6.81 -10.09
CA TYR A 109 13.25 -7.11 -11.53
C TYR A 109 14.58 -6.66 -12.15
N LYS A 110 15.09 -5.47 -11.80
CA LYS A 110 16.38 -5.00 -12.31
C LYS A 110 17.55 -5.87 -11.83
N TYR A 111 17.53 -6.25 -10.55
CA TYR A 111 18.52 -7.18 -10.00
C TYR A 111 18.39 -8.58 -10.61
N LEU A 112 17.18 -9.13 -10.72
CA LEU A 112 16.88 -10.42 -11.33
C LEU A 112 17.31 -10.47 -12.79
N LYS A 113 17.13 -9.38 -13.55
CA LYS A 113 17.62 -9.25 -14.92
C LYS A 113 19.13 -9.45 -15.00
N LEU A 114 19.90 -8.74 -14.17
CA LEU A 114 21.35 -8.86 -14.12
C LEU A 114 21.79 -10.26 -13.62
N PHE A 115 21.22 -10.70 -12.50
CA PHE A 115 21.53 -11.97 -11.85
C PHE A 115 21.24 -13.18 -12.75
N LEU A 116 20.06 -13.23 -13.38
CA LEU A 116 19.71 -14.34 -14.28
C LEU A 116 20.46 -14.28 -15.61
N THR A 117 20.84 -13.09 -16.08
CA THR A 117 21.77 -12.96 -17.22
C THR A 117 23.12 -13.61 -16.91
N ALA A 118 23.65 -13.38 -15.71
CA ALA A 118 24.87 -14.02 -15.22
C ALA A 118 24.70 -15.56 -15.15
N LEU A 119 23.65 -16.04 -14.48
CA LEU A 119 23.38 -17.48 -14.35
C LEU A 119 23.14 -18.19 -15.69
N ALA A 120 22.62 -17.50 -16.70
CA ALA A 120 22.44 -18.06 -18.04
C ALA A 120 23.76 -18.30 -18.78
N LYS A 121 24.84 -17.56 -18.44
CA LYS A 121 26.19 -17.72 -19.00
C LYS A 121 27.02 -18.77 -18.25
N ILE A 122 26.81 -18.89 -16.93
CA ILE A 122 27.47 -19.90 -16.10
C ILE A 122 27.09 -21.32 -16.60
N PRO A 123 28.06 -22.22 -16.82
CA PRO A 123 27.78 -23.57 -17.29
C PRO A 123 26.90 -24.35 -16.30
N CYS A 124 26.03 -25.21 -16.84
CA CYS A 124 25.33 -26.19 -16.02
C CYS A 124 26.36 -27.13 -15.40
N ALA A 125 26.17 -27.46 -14.13
CA ALA A 125 26.95 -28.52 -13.51
C ALA A 125 26.69 -29.85 -14.22
N PRO A 126 27.69 -30.77 -14.22
CA PRO A 126 27.47 -32.14 -14.68
C PRO A 126 26.31 -32.77 -13.90
N LEU A 127 25.63 -33.75 -14.51
CA LEU A 127 24.57 -34.54 -13.85
C LEU A 127 25.15 -35.20 -12.58
N THR A 128 24.89 -34.60 -11.44
CA THR A 128 25.38 -35.02 -10.13
C THR A 128 24.26 -34.88 -9.09
N THR A 129 24.41 -35.65 -8.01
CA THR A 129 23.59 -35.47 -6.81
C THR A 129 24.18 -34.34 -5.99
N VAL A 130 23.35 -33.35 -5.66
CA VAL A 130 23.69 -32.26 -4.74
C VAL A 130 22.85 -32.33 -3.48
N TRP A 131 23.33 -31.69 -2.43
CA TRP A 131 22.75 -31.77 -1.10
C TRP A 131 22.32 -30.39 -0.60
N ARG A 132 21.18 -30.35 0.09
CA ARG A 132 20.65 -29.15 0.75
C ARG A 132 20.08 -29.50 2.12
N GLY A 133 20.58 -28.84 3.15
CA GLY A 133 20.05 -28.94 4.52
C GLY A 133 18.95 -27.92 4.81
N VAL A 134 17.97 -28.31 5.61
CA VAL A 134 16.90 -27.46 6.13
C VAL A 134 16.62 -27.82 7.59
N THR A 135 16.53 -26.83 8.46
CA THR A 135 16.32 -26.97 9.92
C THR A 135 14.84 -27.19 10.28
N LYS A 136 14.09 -27.91 9.46
CA LYS A 136 12.65 -28.19 9.63
C LYS A 136 12.28 -29.61 9.21
N ASP A 137 11.15 -30.10 9.72
CA ASP A 137 10.50 -31.30 9.23
C ASP A 137 9.65 -30.99 7.99
N LEU A 138 10.05 -31.53 6.83
CA LEU A 138 9.30 -31.43 5.57
C LEU A 138 8.83 -32.81 5.08
N SER A 139 8.92 -33.82 5.94
CA SER A 139 8.63 -35.22 5.61
C SER A 139 7.19 -35.44 5.13
N ALA A 140 6.23 -34.79 5.77
CA ALA A 140 4.81 -34.92 5.47
C ALA A 140 4.44 -34.31 4.09
N ASP A 141 5.16 -33.29 3.66
CA ASP A 141 4.93 -32.60 2.38
C ASP A 141 5.58 -33.32 1.20
N CYS A 142 6.57 -34.19 1.46
CA CYS A 142 7.41 -34.85 0.46
C CYS A 142 7.20 -36.37 0.43
N LEU A 143 6.00 -36.83 0.08
CA LEU A 143 5.73 -38.26 -0.03
C LEU A 143 6.30 -38.84 -1.34
N PRO A 144 6.90 -40.04 -1.35
CA PRO A 144 7.38 -40.66 -2.58
C PRO A 144 6.31 -40.73 -3.68
N GLY A 145 6.68 -40.30 -4.89
CA GLY A 145 5.79 -40.23 -6.06
C GLY A 145 5.06 -38.89 -6.22
N THR A 146 5.15 -37.95 -5.28
CA THR A 146 4.56 -36.63 -5.46
C THR A 146 5.45 -35.72 -6.31
N SER A 147 4.82 -34.92 -7.17
CA SER A 147 5.48 -33.81 -7.87
C SER A 147 5.44 -32.55 -7.00
N MET A 148 6.48 -31.72 -7.12
CA MET A 148 6.58 -30.42 -6.48
C MET A 148 7.30 -29.41 -7.37
N THR A 149 7.09 -28.12 -7.10
CA THR A 149 7.82 -27.02 -7.74
C THR A 149 8.70 -26.32 -6.72
N TRP A 150 9.98 -26.20 -7.03
CA TRP A 150 10.98 -25.53 -6.21
C TRP A 150 11.02 -24.04 -6.57
N TRP A 151 10.68 -23.16 -5.63
CA TRP A 151 10.51 -21.72 -5.87
C TRP A 151 11.66 -20.83 -5.36
N ALA A 152 12.71 -21.41 -4.78
CA ALA A 152 13.83 -20.66 -4.23
C ALA A 152 15.11 -20.78 -5.09
N PHE A 153 15.94 -19.75 -5.06
CA PHE A 153 17.33 -19.83 -5.48
C PHE A 153 18.15 -20.52 -4.38
N SER A 154 18.24 -21.84 -4.42
CA SER A 154 18.81 -22.60 -3.30
C SER A 154 20.25 -23.00 -3.54
N SER A 155 21.14 -22.49 -2.68
CA SER A 155 22.52 -22.91 -2.61
C SER A 155 22.61 -24.35 -2.10
N CYS A 156 23.24 -25.20 -2.88
CA CYS A 156 23.44 -26.63 -2.67
C CYS A 156 24.93 -26.96 -2.81
N THR A 157 25.35 -28.07 -2.23
CA THR A 157 26.74 -28.52 -2.29
C THR A 157 26.84 -29.96 -2.77
N THR A 158 27.93 -30.30 -3.43
CA THR A 158 28.31 -31.69 -3.75
C THR A 158 28.93 -32.41 -2.56
N SER A 159 29.32 -31.68 -1.51
CA SER A 159 30.04 -32.20 -0.37
C SER A 159 29.17 -32.32 0.88
N LEU A 160 28.96 -33.54 1.37
CA LEU A 160 28.27 -33.76 2.64
C LEU A 160 28.99 -33.12 3.84
N THR A 161 30.32 -32.97 3.78
CA THR A 161 31.09 -32.40 4.91
C THR A 161 30.78 -30.93 5.13
N VAL A 162 30.40 -30.20 4.07
CA VAL A 162 29.96 -28.79 4.20
C VAL A 162 28.68 -28.72 5.06
N LEU A 163 27.79 -29.72 4.93
CA LEU A 163 26.55 -29.79 5.70
C LEU A 163 26.73 -30.26 7.15
N GLU A 164 27.92 -30.70 7.55
CA GLU A 164 28.25 -30.95 8.96
C GLU A 164 28.33 -29.64 9.76
N ASN A 165 28.47 -28.50 9.08
CA ASN A 165 28.35 -27.19 9.70
C ASN A 165 26.90 -26.96 10.19
N SER A 166 26.78 -26.64 11.49
CA SER A 166 25.51 -26.39 12.16
C SER A 166 24.67 -25.27 11.52
N MET A 167 25.28 -24.38 10.75
CA MET A 167 24.59 -23.32 10.02
C MET A 167 23.69 -23.85 8.89
N TYR A 168 24.08 -24.93 8.22
CA TYR A 168 23.39 -25.40 7.00
C TYR A 168 22.36 -26.50 7.25
N LEU A 169 22.63 -27.41 8.19
CA LEU A 169 21.69 -28.49 8.54
C LEU A 169 21.08 -28.31 9.94
N GLY A 170 21.68 -27.49 10.81
CA GLY A 170 21.34 -27.44 12.24
C GLY A 170 21.88 -28.65 13.00
N THR A 171 22.04 -28.53 14.31
CA THR A 171 22.45 -29.62 15.22
C THR A 171 21.35 -30.04 16.19
N THR A 172 20.22 -29.33 16.21
CA THR A 172 19.10 -29.56 17.12
C THR A 172 17.77 -29.40 16.39
N GLY A 173 16.70 -30.01 16.93
CA GLY A 173 15.38 -30.04 16.30
C GLY A 173 15.27 -31.02 15.15
N THR A 174 14.06 -31.16 14.60
CA THR A 174 13.80 -32.02 13.44
C THR A 174 14.29 -31.34 12.16
N ARG A 175 15.05 -32.09 11.34
CA ARG A 175 15.79 -31.58 10.19
C ARG A 175 15.49 -32.39 8.94
N THR A 176 15.62 -31.75 7.79
CA THR A 176 15.45 -32.38 6.48
C THR A 176 16.71 -32.17 5.64
N LEU A 177 17.25 -33.26 5.10
CA LEU A 177 18.34 -33.26 4.14
C LEU A 177 17.81 -33.68 2.77
N PHE A 178 17.85 -32.78 1.81
CA PHE A 178 17.54 -33.08 0.43
C PHE A 178 18.76 -33.62 -0.30
N SER A 179 18.57 -34.74 -1.00
CA SER A 179 19.45 -35.26 -2.03
C SER A 179 18.79 -34.95 -3.37
N VAL A 180 19.44 -34.20 -4.26
CA VAL A 180 18.81 -33.68 -5.48
C VAL A 180 19.60 -34.11 -6.72
N GLU A 181 18.98 -34.91 -7.58
CA GLU A 181 19.47 -35.14 -8.94
C GLU A 181 19.06 -33.95 -9.82
N THR A 182 19.97 -32.99 -10.00
CA THR A 182 19.75 -31.75 -10.77
C THR A 182 20.20 -31.91 -12.24
N ILE A 183 19.50 -31.23 -13.15
CA ILE A 183 19.78 -31.20 -14.60
C ILE A 183 20.33 -29.83 -15.03
N ASN A 184 19.91 -28.73 -14.37
CA ASN A 184 20.24 -27.36 -14.79
C ASN A 184 20.84 -26.48 -13.68
N GLY A 185 21.29 -27.09 -12.58
CA GLY A 185 22.00 -26.39 -11.52
C GLY A 185 23.22 -25.63 -12.02
N ARG A 186 23.47 -24.43 -11.46
CA ARG A 186 24.57 -23.55 -11.87
C ARG A 186 25.70 -23.63 -10.87
N SER A 187 26.91 -23.95 -11.34
CA SER A 187 28.10 -23.99 -10.50
C SER A 187 28.56 -22.56 -10.23
N ILE A 188 28.20 -21.99 -9.09
CA ILE A 188 28.49 -20.59 -8.76
C ILE A 188 29.78 -20.43 -7.94
N THR A 189 30.49 -21.51 -7.59
CA THR A 189 31.75 -21.49 -6.82
C THR A 189 32.71 -20.36 -7.20
N ALA A 190 32.94 -20.16 -8.51
CA ALA A 190 33.89 -19.15 -8.98
C ALA A 190 33.40 -17.70 -8.83
N HIS A 191 32.11 -17.52 -8.55
CA HIS A 191 31.43 -16.23 -8.44
C HIS A 191 30.84 -15.99 -7.05
N SER A 192 30.84 -16.99 -6.17
CA SER A 192 30.38 -16.90 -4.79
C SER A 192 31.36 -16.15 -3.89
N HIS A 193 30.84 -15.60 -2.79
CA HIS A 193 31.63 -15.14 -1.66
C HIS A 193 32.45 -16.29 -1.02
N PHE A 194 31.90 -17.51 -1.03
CA PHE A 194 32.55 -18.73 -0.51
C PHE A 194 33.36 -19.48 -1.58
N VAL A 195 34.47 -18.88 -2.03
CA VAL A 195 35.28 -19.40 -3.16
C VAL A 195 35.94 -20.77 -2.92
N THR A 196 35.95 -21.27 -1.68
CA THR A 196 36.54 -22.57 -1.32
C THR A 196 35.53 -23.71 -1.28
N GLU A 197 34.24 -23.42 -1.43
CA GLU A 197 33.16 -24.40 -1.33
C GLU A 197 32.58 -24.71 -2.72
N ASP A 198 32.34 -25.99 -2.99
CA ASP A 198 31.56 -26.39 -4.16
C ASP A 198 30.12 -25.93 -3.92
N GLU A 199 29.74 -24.84 -4.60
CA GLU A 199 28.46 -24.19 -4.45
C GLU A 199 27.71 -24.19 -5.79
N LEU A 200 26.50 -24.73 -5.72
CA LEU A 200 25.61 -24.88 -6.85
C LEU A 200 24.26 -24.24 -6.54
N LEU A 201 23.75 -23.45 -7.47
CA LEU A 201 22.45 -22.82 -7.33
C LEU A 201 21.37 -23.58 -8.10
N LEU A 202 20.32 -24.00 -7.40
CA LEU A 202 19.05 -24.42 -8.01
C LEU A 202 18.22 -23.17 -8.36
N LEU A 203 17.51 -23.23 -9.48
CA LEU A 203 16.69 -22.11 -9.97
C LEU A 203 15.23 -22.26 -9.49
N PRO A 204 14.50 -21.15 -9.26
CA PRO A 204 13.08 -21.19 -8.97
C PRO A 204 12.27 -21.71 -10.17
N GLY A 205 11.03 -22.13 -9.93
CA GLY A 205 10.20 -22.79 -10.93
C GLY A 205 10.69 -24.17 -11.36
N THR A 206 11.58 -24.81 -10.58
CA THR A 206 12.14 -26.13 -10.94
C THR A 206 11.21 -27.26 -10.52
N HIS A 207 10.75 -28.07 -11.47
CA HIS A 207 9.91 -29.22 -11.18
C HIS A 207 10.74 -30.41 -10.68
N MET A 208 10.31 -30.99 -9.56
CA MET A 208 10.92 -32.16 -8.93
C MET A 208 9.88 -33.26 -8.71
N ILE A 209 10.33 -34.50 -8.72
CA ILE A 209 9.56 -35.64 -8.19
C ILE A 209 10.29 -36.18 -6.97
N VAL A 210 9.54 -36.46 -5.91
CA VAL A 210 10.06 -37.16 -4.74
C VAL A 210 10.25 -38.64 -5.10
N VAL A 211 11.50 -39.09 -5.14
CA VAL A 211 11.88 -40.46 -5.50
C VAL A 211 11.75 -41.38 -4.30
N SER A 212 12.32 -40.98 -3.16
CA SER A 212 12.32 -41.77 -1.94
C SER A 212 12.50 -40.88 -0.72
N GLN A 213 12.16 -41.45 0.44
CA GLN A 213 12.29 -40.81 1.73
C GLN A 213 12.86 -41.82 2.72
N LEU A 214 13.80 -41.37 3.55
CA LEU A 214 14.46 -42.18 4.58
C LEU A 214 14.44 -41.42 5.91
N THR A 215 14.35 -42.16 7.01
CA THR A 215 14.42 -41.61 8.37
C THR A 215 15.58 -42.29 9.11
N PRO A 216 16.84 -41.89 8.84
CA PRO A 216 18.00 -42.51 9.46
C PRO A 216 18.08 -42.26 10.98
N ALA A 217 17.46 -41.20 11.49
CA ALA A 217 17.37 -40.87 12.90
C ALA A 217 16.02 -40.21 13.22
N PRO A 218 15.58 -40.19 14.49
CA PRO A 218 14.28 -39.61 14.87
C PRO A 218 14.10 -38.13 14.52
N ASP A 219 15.22 -37.41 14.37
CA ASP A 219 15.31 -35.97 14.13
C ASP A 219 15.86 -35.62 12.74
N LEU A 220 16.08 -36.61 11.86
CA LEU A 220 16.61 -36.41 10.52
C LEU A 220 15.82 -37.20 9.47
N TYR A 221 15.29 -36.47 8.49
CA TYR A 221 14.71 -37.04 7.28
C TYR A 221 15.63 -36.78 6.09
N ILE A 222 15.83 -37.79 5.24
CA ILE A 222 16.50 -37.65 3.95
C ILE A 222 15.47 -37.82 2.85
N ILE A 223 15.39 -36.82 1.97
CA ILE A 223 14.41 -36.78 0.88
C ILE A 223 15.18 -36.76 -0.43
N HIS A 224 14.98 -37.78 -1.25
CA HIS A 224 15.60 -37.87 -2.56
C HIS A 224 14.68 -37.27 -3.61
N LEU A 225 15.13 -36.21 -4.26
CA LEU A 225 14.44 -35.48 -5.31
C LEU A 225 15.13 -35.72 -6.65
N LYS A 226 14.31 -35.84 -7.69
CA LYS A 226 14.79 -35.87 -9.07
C LYS A 226 14.15 -34.76 -9.86
N GLN A 227 14.99 -33.91 -10.46
CA GLN A 227 14.51 -32.87 -11.34
C GLN A 227 13.90 -33.48 -12.60
N VAL A 228 12.78 -32.92 -13.02
CA VAL A 228 12.11 -33.26 -14.28
C VAL A 228 12.05 -32.05 -15.19
N ILE A 229 12.08 -32.31 -16.50
CA ILE A 229 11.97 -31.24 -17.50
C ILE A 229 10.49 -30.78 -17.51
N PRO A 230 10.21 -29.50 -17.19
CA PRO A 230 8.83 -29.05 -17.05
C PRO A 230 8.10 -29.03 -18.40
N GLU A 231 6.77 -29.07 -18.36
CA GLU A 231 5.94 -28.87 -19.56
C GLU A 231 5.80 -27.40 -19.93
N GLU A 232 5.83 -26.52 -18.92
CA GLU A 232 5.70 -25.08 -19.01
C GLU A 232 6.94 -24.39 -18.41
N THR A 233 7.29 -23.22 -18.93
CA THR A 233 8.42 -22.44 -18.41
C THR A 233 7.92 -21.54 -17.28
N LEU A 234 8.35 -21.80 -16.03
CA LEU A 234 7.96 -21.03 -14.85
C LEU A 234 8.94 -19.90 -14.48
N LEU A 235 10.05 -19.78 -15.19
CA LEU A 235 11.05 -18.72 -15.05
C LEU A 235 11.44 -18.21 -16.44
N GLU A 236 11.15 -16.94 -16.71
CA GLU A 236 11.40 -16.33 -18.02
C GLU A 236 12.90 -16.38 -18.43
N LEU A 237 13.19 -16.40 -19.72
CA LEU A 237 14.57 -16.29 -20.17
C LEU A 237 15.02 -14.82 -20.10
N PRO A 238 16.21 -14.52 -19.55
CA PRO A 238 16.66 -13.13 -19.37
C PRO A 238 16.97 -12.43 -20.69
N PHE A 239 17.22 -13.17 -21.78
CA PHE A 239 17.42 -12.64 -23.13
C PHE A 239 17.15 -13.74 -24.17
N GLU A 240 16.93 -13.34 -25.43
CA GLU A 240 16.66 -14.28 -26.51
C GLU A 240 17.84 -15.25 -26.72
N GLY A 241 17.55 -16.55 -26.72
CA GLY A 241 18.56 -17.60 -26.89
C GLY A 241 19.28 -18.03 -25.60
N ALA A 242 19.02 -17.38 -24.45
CA ALA A 242 19.47 -17.86 -23.16
C ALA A 242 18.97 -19.29 -22.88
N GLN A 243 19.74 -20.07 -22.14
CA GLN A 243 19.35 -21.43 -21.75
C GLN A 243 19.40 -21.59 -20.24
N LEU A 244 18.26 -21.40 -19.58
CA LEU A 244 18.08 -21.74 -18.16
C LEU A 244 17.63 -23.19 -17.95
N TYR A 245 16.97 -23.80 -18.94
CA TYR A 245 16.48 -25.19 -18.90
C TYR A 245 16.99 -26.01 -20.11
N PRO A 246 17.21 -27.32 -19.94
CA PRO A 246 17.59 -28.21 -21.05
C PRO A 246 16.48 -28.31 -22.10
N LYS A 247 16.86 -28.31 -23.38
CA LYS A 247 15.90 -28.47 -24.50
C LYS A 247 15.24 -29.85 -24.43
N LYS A 248 13.90 -29.92 -24.45
CA LYS A 248 13.17 -31.19 -24.70
C LYS A 248 13.73 -31.81 -26.00
N LYS A 249 14.28 -33.03 -25.94
CA LYS A 249 14.37 -33.86 -27.14
C LYS A 249 12.93 -34.07 -27.62
N ARG A 250 12.56 -33.48 -28.76
CA ARG A 250 11.28 -33.80 -29.42
C ARG A 250 11.30 -35.29 -29.76
N LEU A 251 10.68 -36.11 -28.91
CA LEU A 251 10.26 -37.45 -29.30
C LEU A 251 9.12 -37.27 -30.30
N TRP A 252 9.45 -37.42 -31.58
CA TRP A 252 8.57 -37.19 -32.73
C TRP A 252 7.41 -38.21 -32.86
N TYR A 253 6.88 -38.75 -31.76
CA TYR A 253 5.85 -39.81 -31.86
C TYR A 253 4.92 -39.98 -30.64
N GLN A 254 4.24 -38.94 -30.14
CA GLN A 254 3.09 -39.14 -29.21
C GLN A 254 1.98 -38.05 -29.29
N LYS A 255 1.56 -37.62 -30.48
CA LYS A 255 0.26 -36.93 -30.65
C LYS A 255 -0.51 -37.47 -31.85
N LYS A 256 -1.18 -38.61 -31.63
CA LYS A 256 -2.44 -38.94 -32.31
C LYS A 256 -3.42 -39.47 -31.26
N ARG A 257 -4.20 -38.57 -30.67
CA ARG A 257 -5.55 -38.89 -30.20
C ARG A 257 -6.51 -37.84 -30.73
N PHE A 258 -7.61 -38.36 -31.24
CA PHE A 258 -8.59 -37.76 -32.12
C PHE A 258 -9.37 -36.63 -31.46
N ILE A 259 -9.61 -35.58 -32.23
CA ILE A 259 -10.68 -34.60 -32.03
C ILE A 259 -11.96 -35.24 -32.60
N ILE A 260 -13.03 -35.32 -31.80
CA ILE A 260 -14.40 -35.44 -32.29
C ILE A 260 -15.06 -34.09 -32.02
N PRO A 261 -15.57 -33.37 -33.04
CA PRO A 261 -16.42 -32.21 -32.84
C PRO A 261 -17.88 -32.64 -32.87
N LEU A 262 -18.69 -32.15 -31.94
CA LEU A 262 -20.15 -32.10 -32.14
C LEU A 262 -20.73 -30.89 -31.43
N CYS A 263 -21.00 -29.86 -32.23
CA CYS A 263 -22.08 -28.91 -31.97
C CYS A 263 -23.42 -29.66 -31.99
N LEU A 264 -24.27 -29.41 -30.98
CA LEU A 264 -25.71 -29.16 -31.05
C LEU A 264 -26.35 -29.56 -29.71
N CYS A 265 -26.75 -28.56 -28.92
CA CYS A 265 -28.15 -28.37 -28.51
C CYS A 265 -28.22 -27.25 -27.47
N MET A 266 -28.54 -26.05 -27.97
CA MET A 266 -29.28 -25.05 -27.20
C MET A 266 -30.78 -25.39 -27.27
N LEU A 267 -31.48 -25.06 -26.17
CA LEU A 267 -32.87 -24.54 -26.08
C LEU A 267 -34.07 -25.48 -26.28
N LEU A 268 -34.85 -25.75 -25.21
CA LEU A 268 -36.16 -25.11 -24.88
C LEU A 268 -37.00 -25.82 -23.78
N CYS A 269 -37.91 -25.01 -23.18
CA CYS A 269 -39.07 -25.28 -22.30
C CYS A 269 -38.77 -25.30 -20.78
N ILE A 270 -39.10 -24.31 -19.92
CA ILE A 270 -40.28 -23.44 -19.63
C ILE A 270 -41.53 -24.16 -19.07
N GLY A 271 -41.95 -23.73 -17.86
CA GLY A 271 -43.32 -23.82 -17.29
C GLY A 271 -43.38 -24.42 -15.87
N ALA A 272 -43.19 -23.69 -14.76
CA ALA A 272 -44.05 -22.70 -14.08
C ALA A 272 -45.21 -23.27 -13.20
N ILE A 273 -45.30 -22.76 -11.95
CA ILE A 273 -46.48 -22.40 -11.09
C ILE A 273 -46.29 -22.89 -9.61
N ILE A 274 -45.93 -22.03 -8.62
CA ILE A 274 -46.70 -21.13 -7.69
C ILE A 274 -47.72 -21.91 -6.80
N ILE A 275 -47.69 -21.88 -5.45
CA ILE A 275 -48.36 -21.00 -4.45
C ILE A 275 -47.91 -21.54 -3.05
N GLY A 276 -47.55 -20.78 -2.00
CA GLY A 276 -48.30 -19.71 -1.36
C GLY A 276 -47.61 -19.07 -0.14
N THR A 277 -47.48 -17.74 -0.21
CA THR A 277 -47.95 -16.71 0.74
C THR A 277 -47.89 -16.83 2.28
N ILE A 278 -47.35 -15.74 2.86
CA ILE A 278 -47.74 -14.96 4.06
C ILE A 278 -47.06 -15.33 5.40
N ILE A 279 -46.22 -14.41 5.88
CA ILE A 279 -46.27 -13.54 7.10
C ILE A 279 -45.04 -12.62 6.92
N GLY A 280 -44.97 -11.31 7.17
CA GLY A 280 -45.83 -10.31 7.79
C GLY A 280 -44.99 -9.01 7.80
N VAL A 281 -45.65 -7.89 7.53
CA VAL A 281 -45.09 -6.57 7.22
C VAL A 281 -44.53 -5.87 8.45
N GLN A 282 -43.38 -5.18 8.32
CA GLN A 282 -43.20 -3.84 8.89
C GLN A 282 -42.55 -2.91 7.84
N LYS A 283 -43.28 -1.86 7.50
CA LYS A 283 -42.81 -0.73 6.67
C LYS A 283 -41.89 0.15 7.51
N PRO A 284 -40.79 0.70 6.96
CA PRO A 284 -40.14 1.84 7.58
C PRO A 284 -41.12 3.02 7.60
N ASN A 285 -41.16 3.72 8.72
CA ASN A 285 -42.00 4.88 8.94
C ASN A 285 -41.76 5.91 7.83
N GLN A 286 -42.84 6.34 7.17
CA GLN A 286 -42.81 7.54 6.36
C GLN A 286 -42.51 8.73 7.28
N ILE A 287 -41.31 9.30 7.15
CA ILE A 287 -41.03 10.64 7.63
C ILE A 287 -41.91 11.57 6.78
N SER A 288 -42.87 12.21 7.43
CA SER A 288 -43.72 13.22 6.81
C SER A 288 -42.85 14.35 6.30
N LYS A 289 -42.92 14.63 4.99
CA LYS A 289 -42.50 15.90 4.40
C LYS A 289 -43.30 17.03 5.05
N GLN A 290 -42.79 17.60 6.12
CA GLN A 290 -43.19 18.93 6.58
C GLN A 290 -42.03 19.88 6.36
N GLN A 291 -42.31 20.85 5.49
CA GLN A 291 -41.43 21.94 5.09
C GLN A 291 -40.94 22.70 6.33
N CYS A 292 -39.62 22.87 6.48
CA CYS A 292 -39.06 24.03 7.17
C CYS A 292 -38.69 25.08 6.11
N SER A 293 -39.67 25.85 5.68
CA SER A 293 -39.46 27.16 5.10
C SER A 293 -39.54 28.19 6.24
N GLN A 294 -38.44 28.36 6.97
CA GLN A 294 -38.22 29.49 7.87
C GLN A 294 -36.76 29.93 7.69
N PRO A 295 -36.47 31.23 7.56
CA PRO A 295 -35.11 31.72 7.39
C PRO A 295 -34.34 31.46 8.69
N TYR A 296 -33.34 30.58 8.64
CA TYR A 296 -32.45 30.39 9.78
C TYR A 296 -31.72 31.72 10.06
N PRO A 297 -31.72 32.21 11.31
CA PRO A 297 -31.07 33.48 11.65
C PRO A 297 -29.55 33.38 11.52
N LEU A 298 -28.93 34.55 11.30
CA LEU A 298 -27.48 34.79 11.10
C LEU A 298 -26.58 33.90 11.98
N HIS A 299 -25.64 33.21 11.33
CA HIS A 299 -24.58 32.42 11.95
C HIS A 299 -23.58 33.32 12.68
N GLU A 300 -23.16 32.93 13.88
CA GLU A 300 -22.00 33.55 14.54
C GLU A 300 -20.73 32.92 13.96
N ALA A 301 -19.90 33.75 13.35
CA ALA A 301 -18.73 33.33 12.59
C ALA A 301 -17.48 33.99 13.20
N TYR A 302 -16.44 33.21 13.41
CA TYR A 302 -15.18 33.68 13.99
C TYR A 302 -14.24 34.13 12.89
N ASN A 303 -13.66 35.30 13.04
CA ASN A 303 -12.65 35.78 12.10
C ASN A 303 -11.39 34.91 12.19
N THR A 304 -10.73 34.73 11.05
CA THR A 304 -9.41 34.10 10.92
C THR A 304 -8.58 34.91 9.91
N GLY A 305 -7.35 34.47 9.61
CA GLY A 305 -6.58 35.00 8.50
C GLY A 305 -7.32 35.04 7.14
N LYS A 306 -6.72 35.70 6.14
CA LYS A 306 -7.36 35.94 4.84
C LYS A 306 -7.33 34.69 3.96
N ALA A 307 -8.47 34.46 3.29
CA ALA A 307 -8.72 33.34 2.39
C ALA A 307 -8.40 31.98 3.05
N PRO A 308 -9.13 31.61 4.12
CA PRO A 308 -8.94 30.34 4.79
C PRO A 308 -9.43 29.19 3.87
N LEU A 309 -8.56 28.21 3.62
CA LEU A 309 -8.81 27.15 2.63
C LEU A 309 -9.10 25.78 3.26
N ALA A 310 -8.43 25.46 4.35
CA ALA A 310 -8.49 24.13 4.95
C ALA A 310 -8.45 24.23 6.47
N ILE A 311 -9.06 23.24 7.13
CA ILE A 311 -9.02 23.10 8.58
C ILE A 311 -8.81 21.64 8.95
N VAL A 312 -8.03 21.44 10.01
CA VAL A 312 -7.92 20.15 10.68
C VAL A 312 -8.23 20.31 12.15
N ALA A 313 -8.70 19.22 12.75
CA ALA A 313 -9.02 19.14 14.16
C ALA A 313 -8.29 17.95 14.77
N GLY A 314 -7.81 18.12 15.99
CA GLY A 314 -7.13 17.07 16.74
C GLY A 314 -6.78 17.56 18.13
N SER A 315 -6.40 16.65 19.02
CA SER A 315 -5.72 17.07 20.23
C SER A 315 -4.26 17.28 19.86
N PHE A 316 -3.81 18.52 19.69
CA PHE A 316 -2.40 18.77 19.34
C PHE A 316 -1.43 18.45 20.49
N THR A 317 -1.94 17.98 21.64
CA THR A 317 -1.21 17.91 22.90
C THR A 317 -1.60 16.80 23.89
N ASN A 318 -2.39 15.79 23.50
CA ASN A 318 -2.92 14.79 24.44
C ASN A 318 -3.72 15.37 25.63
N SER A 319 -4.19 16.61 25.51
CA SER A 319 -4.97 17.29 26.55
C SER A 319 -6.43 16.78 26.64
N ASN A 320 -6.79 15.80 25.80
CA ASN A 320 -8.16 15.33 25.53
C ASN A 320 -9.11 16.46 25.08
N LYS A 321 -8.58 17.62 24.69
CA LYS A 321 -9.33 18.71 24.07
C LYS A 321 -9.10 18.71 22.57
N ILE A 322 -10.12 19.15 21.84
CA ILE A 322 -10.05 19.31 20.39
C ILE A 322 -9.62 20.74 20.08
N ASP A 323 -8.45 20.86 19.48
CA ASP A 323 -7.85 22.08 18.97
C ASP A 323 -8.09 22.16 17.45
N LEU A 324 -7.92 23.35 16.87
CA LEU A 324 -8.10 23.60 15.43
C LEU A 324 -6.83 24.19 14.82
N ALA A 325 -6.50 23.78 13.61
CA ALA A 325 -5.49 24.44 12.78
C ALA A 325 -6.14 24.93 11.48
N VAL A 326 -6.15 26.24 11.27
CA VAL A 326 -6.80 26.90 10.12
C VAL A 326 -5.74 27.41 9.17
N LEU A 327 -5.79 26.96 7.91
CA LEU A 327 -4.83 27.35 6.89
C LEU A 327 -5.29 28.59 6.12
N ASN A 328 -4.49 29.65 6.15
CA ASN A 328 -4.80 30.94 5.55
C ASN A 328 -3.90 31.26 4.34
N SER A 329 -4.42 31.00 3.15
CA SER A 329 -3.62 31.04 1.91
C SER A 329 -3.01 32.40 1.59
N LYS A 330 -3.72 33.50 1.84
CA LYS A 330 -3.22 34.86 1.56
C LYS A 330 -2.34 35.41 2.67
N ASN A 331 -2.46 34.87 3.88
CA ASN A 331 -1.59 35.23 4.99
C ASN A 331 -0.28 34.43 4.98
N GLN A 332 -0.22 33.30 4.24
CA GLN A 332 0.89 32.35 4.32
C GLN A 332 1.10 31.90 5.78
N SER A 333 0.00 31.56 6.43
CA SER A 333 -0.01 31.14 7.83
C SER A 333 -0.93 29.96 8.07
N VAL A 334 -0.60 29.20 9.12
CA VAL A 334 -1.55 28.34 9.83
C VAL A 334 -1.80 28.93 11.21
N ASP A 335 -3.06 29.14 11.53
CA ASP A 335 -3.50 29.69 12.82
C ASP A 335 -3.94 28.51 13.69
N ILE A 336 -3.28 28.33 14.84
CA ILE A 336 -3.59 27.29 15.83
C ILE A 336 -4.51 27.89 16.89
N LEU A 337 -5.69 27.31 17.04
CA LEU A 337 -6.68 27.70 18.04
C LEU A 337 -6.83 26.58 19.07
N LEU A 338 -6.46 26.87 20.31
CA LEU A 338 -6.51 25.91 21.40
C LEU A 338 -7.92 25.86 22.01
N GLY A 339 -8.43 24.65 22.21
CA GLY A 339 -9.73 24.41 22.83
C GLY A 339 -9.72 24.71 24.33
N SER A 340 -10.69 25.48 24.82
CA SER A 340 -10.89 25.71 26.26
C SER A 340 -11.86 24.69 26.88
N LYS A 341 -11.91 24.62 28.23
CA LYS A 341 -12.92 23.81 28.97
C LYS A 341 -14.37 24.29 28.79
N VAL A 342 -14.57 25.44 28.15
CA VAL A 342 -15.88 26.13 28.02
C VAL A 342 -16.38 26.11 26.57
N ASN A 343 -15.78 25.33 25.67
CA ASN A 343 -16.07 25.33 24.22
C ASN A 343 -15.82 26.70 23.57
N THR A 344 -14.91 27.49 24.17
CA THR A 344 -14.35 28.69 23.56
C THR A 344 -12.97 28.35 23.02
N TYR A 345 -12.59 28.96 21.91
CA TYR A 345 -11.22 28.87 21.39
C TYR A 345 -10.47 30.12 21.87
N GLU A 346 -9.43 29.90 22.68
CA GLU A 346 -8.68 30.97 23.30
C GLU A 346 -7.21 30.81 22.93
N THR A 347 -6.59 31.91 22.49
CA THR A 347 -5.19 31.98 22.00
C THR A 347 -5.03 31.49 20.56
N GLU A 348 -4.81 32.45 19.67
CA GLU A 348 -4.38 32.24 18.29
C GLU A 348 -2.84 32.27 18.28
N THR A 349 -2.20 31.13 18.03
CA THR A 349 -0.77 31.10 17.72
C THR A 349 -0.61 30.94 16.22
N ILE A 350 0.08 31.88 15.59
CA ILE A 350 0.23 31.93 14.14
C ILE A 350 1.61 31.40 13.78
N TYR A 351 1.66 30.39 12.93
CA TYR A 351 2.89 29.88 12.35
C TYR A 351 2.95 30.24 10.86
N ALA A 352 4.11 30.71 10.41
CA ALA A 352 4.33 30.98 8.99
C ALA A 352 4.40 29.68 8.20
N THR A 353 3.95 29.73 6.96
CA THR A 353 4.04 28.64 5.97
C THR A 353 4.85 29.12 4.77
N GLY A 354 5.03 28.23 3.79
CA GLY A 354 5.44 28.64 2.45
C GLY A 354 4.36 29.41 1.69
N SER A 355 4.67 29.74 0.45
CA SER A 355 3.87 30.53 -0.46
C SER A 355 2.66 29.77 -0.99
N ALA A 356 1.48 30.42 -0.95
CA ALA A 356 0.20 29.87 -1.40
C ALA A 356 -0.09 28.48 -0.79
N PRO A 357 -0.17 28.39 0.55
CA PRO A 357 -0.49 27.12 1.19
C PRO A 357 -1.92 26.71 0.84
N ASN A 358 -2.14 25.43 0.58
CA ASN A 358 -3.42 24.95 0.04
C ASN A 358 -4.11 23.88 0.87
N PHE A 359 -3.36 22.92 1.39
CA PHE A 359 -3.89 21.81 2.16
C PHE A 359 -3.16 21.70 3.50
N VAL A 360 -3.88 21.28 4.53
CA VAL A 360 -3.34 21.00 5.86
C VAL A 360 -3.80 19.61 6.31
N TYR A 361 -2.87 18.84 6.85
CA TYR A 361 -3.05 17.50 7.35
C TYR A 361 -2.46 17.40 8.76
N ASN A 362 -3.08 16.60 9.64
CA ASN A 362 -2.54 16.33 10.97
C ASN A 362 -2.52 14.83 11.30
N LYS A 363 -1.40 14.36 11.82
CA LYS A 363 -1.19 13.02 12.41
C LYS A 363 0.09 13.09 13.24
N ASP A 364 0.24 12.21 14.23
CA ASP A 364 1.54 11.97 14.86
C ASP A 364 2.45 11.28 13.83
N ILE A 365 3.34 12.04 13.18
CA ILE A 365 4.18 11.53 12.09
C ILE A 365 5.61 11.24 12.53
N ASN A 366 5.98 11.62 13.76
CA ASN A 366 7.28 11.27 14.35
C ASN A 366 7.19 10.17 15.43
N GLY A 367 5.98 9.77 15.83
CA GLY A 367 5.71 8.72 16.81
C GLY A 367 5.91 9.15 18.26
N ASP A 368 5.92 10.46 18.54
CA ASP A 368 6.14 10.98 19.89
C ASP A 368 4.86 11.13 20.73
N GLY A 369 3.71 10.79 20.13
CA GLY A 369 2.39 10.85 20.74
C GLY A 369 1.71 12.20 20.61
N ASN A 370 2.35 13.23 20.06
CA ASN A 370 1.75 14.54 19.79
C ASN A 370 1.36 14.63 18.31
N MET A 371 0.27 15.34 18.02
CA MET A 371 -0.15 15.51 16.62
C MET A 371 0.70 16.57 15.95
N ASP A 372 1.26 16.22 14.80
CA ASP A 372 2.02 17.12 13.95
C ASP A 372 1.12 17.71 12.84
N VAL A 373 1.60 18.77 12.21
CA VAL A 373 0.89 19.44 11.11
C VAL A 373 1.76 19.46 9.85
N VAL A 374 1.20 19.01 8.73
CA VAL A 374 1.82 19.04 7.41
C VAL A 374 1.02 19.94 6.48
N ILE A 375 1.71 20.83 5.77
CA ILE A 375 1.11 21.85 4.91
C ILE A 375 1.71 21.76 3.51
N THR A 376 0.89 21.81 2.46
CA THR A 376 1.37 21.90 1.08
C THR A 376 1.49 23.35 0.64
N ASN A 377 2.64 23.74 0.07
CA ASN A 377 2.95 25.09 -0.40
C ASN A 377 3.04 25.09 -1.92
N GLN A 378 1.95 25.48 -2.61
CA GLN A 378 1.80 25.30 -4.06
C GLN A 378 2.93 25.95 -4.87
N ASN A 379 3.27 27.19 -4.52
CA ASN A 379 4.20 28.01 -5.31
C ASN A 379 5.67 27.72 -4.99
N ASP A 380 5.95 27.03 -3.88
CA ASP A 380 7.32 26.74 -3.44
C ASP A 380 7.76 25.32 -3.81
N ALA A 381 6.87 24.52 -4.42
CA ALA A 381 7.10 23.10 -4.68
C ALA A 381 7.56 22.35 -3.41
N SER A 382 6.96 22.68 -2.27
CA SER A 382 7.37 22.18 -0.96
C SER A 382 6.19 21.80 -0.08
N ILE A 383 6.48 20.99 0.93
CA ILE A 383 5.63 20.85 2.12
C ILE A 383 6.34 21.46 3.33
N SER A 384 5.58 22.05 4.25
CA SER A 384 6.06 22.47 5.57
C SER A 384 5.57 21.49 6.63
N VAL A 385 6.46 21.04 7.50
CA VAL A 385 6.14 20.15 8.63
C VAL A 385 6.38 20.89 9.94
N LEU A 386 5.35 20.95 10.78
CA LEU A 386 5.39 21.53 12.12
C LEU A 386 5.20 20.41 13.14
N PHE A 387 6.25 20.11 13.91
CA PHE A 387 6.19 19.10 14.96
C PHE A 387 5.54 19.65 16.22
N GLY A 388 4.57 18.91 16.76
CA GLY A 388 3.87 19.25 17.99
C GLY A 388 4.78 19.07 19.22
N ASN A 389 4.70 20.00 20.17
CA ASN A 389 5.33 19.85 21.49
C ASN A 389 4.26 19.47 22.54
N ALA A 390 4.71 18.87 23.64
CA ALA A 390 3.83 18.52 24.77
C ALA A 390 3.26 19.74 25.53
N ASP A 391 3.63 20.97 25.18
CA ASP A 391 3.29 22.21 25.87
C ASP A 391 2.31 23.14 25.10
N GLU A 392 1.54 22.60 24.17
CA GLU A 392 0.54 23.34 23.36
C GLU A 392 1.15 24.29 22.33
N THR A 393 2.42 24.08 21.98
CA THR A 393 3.14 24.79 20.92
C THR A 393 3.64 23.84 19.83
N PHE A 394 3.99 24.38 18.66
CA PHE A 394 4.73 23.70 17.61
C PHE A 394 6.17 24.20 17.52
N GLN A 395 7.06 23.31 17.08
CA GLN A 395 8.41 23.66 16.65
C GLN A 395 8.39 24.52 15.37
N SER A 396 9.53 25.14 15.05
CA SER A 396 9.70 25.82 13.77
C SER A 396 9.46 24.85 12.61
N SER A 397 8.82 25.32 11.54
CA SER A 397 8.56 24.49 10.36
C SER A 397 9.85 24.02 9.71
N ILE A 398 9.84 22.77 9.24
CA ILE A 398 10.86 22.21 8.36
C ILE A 398 10.24 22.04 6.99
N ASP A 399 10.88 22.63 5.97
CA ASP A 399 10.40 22.57 4.60
C ASP A 399 11.11 21.46 3.82
N TYR A 400 10.32 20.63 3.15
CA TYR A 400 10.80 19.60 2.25
C TYR A 400 10.38 19.92 0.83
N VAL A 401 11.34 19.97 -0.08
CA VAL A 401 11.06 20.07 -1.52
C VAL A 401 10.35 18.79 -1.95
N VAL A 402 9.31 18.92 -2.77
CA VAL A 402 8.55 17.81 -3.35
C VAL A 402 8.46 18.02 -4.87
N GLY A 403 7.29 17.85 -5.48
CA GLY A 403 7.03 18.22 -6.87
C GLY A 403 6.34 19.58 -7.01
N ASN A 404 6.06 19.96 -8.24
CA ASN A 404 5.38 21.21 -8.58
C ASN A 404 3.90 21.15 -8.20
N TYR A 405 3.41 22.24 -7.60
CA TYR A 405 2.03 22.38 -7.16
C TYR A 405 1.60 21.20 -6.26
N PRO A 406 2.21 21.01 -5.08
CA PRO A 406 1.74 20.04 -4.12
C PRO A 406 0.35 20.45 -3.62
N ILE A 407 -0.60 19.52 -3.64
CA ILE A 407 -2.02 19.83 -3.39
C ILE A 407 -2.68 18.96 -2.31
N SER A 408 -2.12 17.78 -2.02
CA SER A 408 -2.65 16.88 -0.98
C SER A 408 -1.53 16.03 -0.39
N VAL A 409 -1.70 15.62 0.87
CA VAL A 409 -0.76 14.75 1.58
C VAL A 409 -1.52 13.81 2.52
N THR A 410 -1.04 12.56 2.64
CA THR A 410 -1.46 11.60 3.67
C THR A 410 -0.21 10.96 4.31
N SER A 411 -0.38 10.32 5.47
CA SER A 411 0.70 9.58 6.11
C SER A 411 0.29 8.21 6.65
N ASP A 412 1.19 7.24 6.44
CA ASP A 412 1.04 5.84 6.87
C ASP A 412 2.38 5.10 6.88
N ASP A 413 2.39 3.88 7.44
CA ASP A 413 3.54 2.96 7.38
C ASP A 413 3.54 2.17 6.07
N PHE A 414 3.86 2.84 4.96
CA PHE A 414 3.92 2.21 3.63
C PHE A 414 5.09 1.24 3.48
N THR A 415 6.06 1.30 4.40
CA THR A 415 7.24 0.42 4.45
C THR A 415 7.03 -0.85 5.27
N GLY A 416 6.11 -0.85 6.23
CA GLY A 416 5.96 -1.91 7.23
C GLY A 416 7.07 -1.91 8.29
N ASP A 417 7.76 -0.78 8.48
CA ASP A 417 8.85 -0.62 9.45
C ASP A 417 8.42 0.14 10.72
N SER A 418 7.11 0.32 10.89
CA SER A 418 6.47 1.05 11.99
C SER A 418 6.85 2.53 12.05
N LYS A 419 7.33 3.10 10.94
CA LYS A 419 7.60 4.54 10.82
C LYS A 419 6.66 5.16 9.82
N MET A 420 6.12 6.31 10.19
CA MET A 420 5.24 7.06 9.31
C MET A 420 6.02 7.60 8.11
N ASN A 421 5.49 7.39 6.91
CA ASN A 421 5.96 8.03 5.68
C ASN A 421 4.88 8.99 5.17
N LEU A 422 5.24 9.88 4.24
CA LEU A 422 4.29 10.80 3.61
C LEU A 422 4.09 10.44 2.14
N LEU A 423 2.83 10.40 1.69
CA LEU A 423 2.50 10.43 0.26
C LEU A 423 1.99 11.81 -0.11
N VAL A 424 2.66 12.47 -1.07
CA VAL A 424 2.37 13.84 -1.50
C VAL A 424 1.93 13.86 -2.96
N VAL A 425 0.80 14.49 -3.24
CA VAL A 425 0.25 14.66 -4.59
C VAL A 425 0.77 15.96 -5.21
N ASN A 426 1.38 15.88 -6.39
CA ASN A 426 1.88 17.02 -7.15
C ASN A 426 1.05 17.20 -8.42
N TYR A 427 0.20 18.24 -8.40
CA TYR A 427 -0.86 18.47 -9.38
C TYR A 427 -0.30 18.73 -10.78
N ASP A 428 0.73 19.56 -10.92
CA ASP A 428 1.29 19.94 -12.22
C ASP A 428 2.23 18.88 -12.80
N ASP A 429 2.84 18.07 -11.94
CA ASP A 429 3.73 16.98 -12.36
C ASP A 429 2.96 15.70 -12.74
N ASN A 430 1.68 15.58 -12.36
CA ASN A 430 0.90 14.34 -12.45
C ASN A 430 1.58 13.17 -11.73
N THR A 431 2.09 13.45 -10.52
CA THR A 431 2.79 12.45 -9.71
C THR A 431 2.27 12.39 -8.28
N VAL A 432 2.43 11.22 -7.67
CA VAL A 432 2.43 11.04 -6.21
C VAL A 432 3.85 10.68 -5.80
N ILE A 433 4.37 11.33 -4.77
CA ILE A 433 5.72 11.09 -4.24
C ILE A 433 5.60 10.42 -2.86
N LEU A 434 6.33 9.32 -2.66
CA LEU A 434 6.57 8.74 -1.34
C LEU A 434 7.83 9.36 -0.71
N MET A 435 7.68 9.89 0.49
CA MET A 435 8.76 10.40 1.34
C MET A 435 8.93 9.49 2.54
N PHE A 436 10.03 8.73 2.58
CA PHE A 436 10.35 7.86 3.71
C PHE A 436 10.65 8.66 4.97
N GLY A 437 10.01 8.30 6.08
CA GLY A 437 10.20 8.94 7.37
C GLY A 437 11.15 8.16 8.28
N ASP A 438 11.97 8.89 9.03
CA ASP A 438 12.82 8.37 10.09
C ASP A 438 12.79 9.31 11.30
N ASN A 439 11.92 9.03 12.28
CA ASN A 439 11.79 9.78 13.53
C ASN A 439 11.70 11.30 13.33
N GLY A 440 10.80 11.75 12.44
CA GLY A 440 10.57 13.17 12.14
C GLY A 440 11.53 13.78 11.10
N GLN A 441 12.36 12.97 10.42
CA GLN A 441 13.07 13.39 9.22
C GLN A 441 12.54 12.66 7.99
N PHE A 442 12.25 13.40 6.93
CA PHE A 442 11.77 12.83 5.67
C PHE A 442 12.85 12.90 4.58
N SER A 443 13.11 11.77 3.93
CA SER A 443 14.14 11.65 2.90
C SER A 443 13.73 12.32 1.58
N ALA A 444 14.69 12.95 0.91
CA ALA A 444 14.52 13.57 -0.41
C ALA A 444 14.68 12.59 -1.60
N ASN A 445 14.88 11.29 -1.33
CA ASN A 445 14.90 10.26 -2.39
C ASN A 445 13.45 9.88 -2.75
N PHE A 446 12.86 10.67 -3.64
CA PHE A 446 11.48 10.53 -4.07
C PHE A 446 11.31 9.41 -5.10
N ASN A 447 10.54 8.38 -4.76
CA ASN A 447 9.92 7.54 -5.78
C ASN A 447 8.67 8.27 -6.30
N ALA A 448 8.85 9.12 -7.31
CA ALA A 448 7.75 9.76 -8.00
C ALA A 448 7.00 8.72 -8.85
N MET A 449 5.75 8.49 -8.50
CA MET A 449 4.84 7.57 -9.18
C MET A 449 3.93 8.38 -10.10
N ALA A 450 3.97 8.08 -11.40
CA ALA A 450 3.07 8.71 -12.36
C ALA A 450 1.61 8.30 -12.08
N VAL A 451 0.71 9.28 -12.10
CA VAL A 451 -0.74 9.08 -11.93
C VAL A 451 -1.49 9.72 -13.09
N GLY A 452 -2.82 9.77 -13.02
CA GLY A 452 -3.64 10.45 -14.02
C GLY A 452 -3.42 11.96 -14.02
N LEU A 453 -4.02 12.64 -14.98
CA LEU A 453 -3.85 14.07 -15.18
C LEU A 453 -4.49 14.88 -14.04
N LYS A 454 -3.75 15.87 -13.55
CA LYS A 454 -4.18 16.85 -12.54
C LYS A 454 -4.69 16.16 -11.27
N PRO A 455 -3.86 15.38 -10.57
CA PRO A 455 -4.25 14.71 -9.35
C PRO A 455 -4.56 15.72 -8.24
N THR A 456 -5.63 15.50 -7.47
CA THR A 456 -6.19 16.50 -6.54
C THR A 456 -6.24 16.07 -5.08
N TYR A 457 -6.43 14.79 -4.80
CA TYR A 457 -6.61 14.30 -3.43
C TYR A 457 -6.11 12.87 -3.29
N ILE A 458 -5.57 12.51 -2.13
CA ILE A 458 -5.10 11.16 -1.84
C ILE A 458 -5.64 10.65 -0.49
N VAL A 459 -5.92 9.37 -0.43
CA VAL A 459 -6.21 8.63 0.81
C VAL A 459 -5.39 7.34 0.84
N SER A 460 -5.15 6.80 2.03
CA SER A 460 -4.45 5.54 2.26
C SER A 460 -5.25 4.60 3.16
N GLY A 461 -5.05 3.30 2.99
CA GLY A 461 -5.69 2.25 3.77
C GLY A 461 -5.33 0.88 3.21
N ASP A 462 -5.55 -0.18 3.99
CA ASP A 462 -5.36 -1.56 3.55
C ASP A 462 -6.65 -2.06 2.87
N PHE A 463 -6.75 -1.88 1.54
CA PHE A 463 -7.97 -2.16 0.77
C PHE A 463 -8.17 -3.65 0.51
N ASN A 464 -7.11 -4.46 0.55
CA ASN A 464 -7.15 -5.91 0.33
C ASN A 464 -6.92 -6.76 1.60
N GLN A 465 -6.68 -6.12 2.76
CA GLN A 465 -6.42 -6.74 4.05
C GLN A 465 -5.18 -7.65 4.08
N ASP A 466 -4.15 -7.31 3.30
CA ASP A 466 -2.89 -8.07 3.29
C ASP A 466 -1.86 -7.57 4.32
N GLY A 467 -2.17 -6.49 5.04
CA GLY A 467 -1.30 -5.86 6.02
C GLY A 467 -0.30 -4.87 5.42
N HIS A 468 -0.38 -4.58 4.12
CA HIS A 468 0.33 -3.49 3.46
C HIS A 468 -0.61 -2.33 3.20
N ILE A 469 -0.08 -1.11 3.33
CA ILE A 469 -0.89 0.08 3.10
C ILE A 469 -0.99 0.37 1.60
N ASP A 470 -2.22 0.49 1.11
CA ASP A 470 -2.55 0.90 -0.25
C ASP A 470 -2.84 2.41 -0.31
N TRP A 471 -3.00 2.95 -1.51
CA TRP A 471 -3.49 4.32 -1.69
C TRP A 471 -4.39 4.50 -2.89
N ALA A 472 -5.25 5.51 -2.82
CA ALA A 472 -6.11 5.94 -3.90
C ALA A 472 -5.97 7.45 -4.14
N VAL A 473 -5.87 7.87 -5.40
CA VAL A 473 -5.73 9.27 -5.82
C VAL A 473 -6.84 9.68 -6.79
N THR A 474 -7.44 10.84 -6.60
CA THR A 474 -8.37 11.44 -7.58
C THR A 474 -7.62 12.22 -8.64
N ASN A 475 -7.97 12.03 -9.92
CA ASN A 475 -7.37 12.70 -11.07
C ASN A 475 -8.42 13.59 -11.76
N SER A 476 -8.38 14.89 -11.48
CA SER A 476 -9.40 15.83 -11.96
C SER A 476 -9.39 16.05 -13.47
N GLY A 477 -8.23 15.90 -14.11
CA GLY A 477 -8.07 16.04 -15.56
C GLY A 477 -8.65 14.85 -16.33
N ASP A 478 -8.61 13.66 -15.73
CA ASP A 478 -9.07 12.42 -16.35
C ASP A 478 -10.47 11.99 -15.88
N ASN A 479 -10.98 12.59 -14.79
CA ASN A 479 -12.22 12.17 -14.12
C ASN A 479 -12.14 10.71 -13.64
N THR A 480 -11.02 10.35 -13.01
CA THR A 480 -10.77 9.00 -12.52
C THR A 480 -10.28 8.99 -11.07
N VAL A 481 -10.37 7.83 -10.44
CA VAL A 481 -9.57 7.46 -9.28
C VAL A 481 -8.57 6.39 -9.70
N GLY A 482 -7.30 6.59 -9.37
CA GLY A 482 -6.26 5.57 -9.48
C GLY A 482 -6.01 4.94 -8.12
N VAL A 483 -6.07 3.61 -8.04
CA VAL A 483 -5.82 2.83 -6.81
C VAL A 483 -4.58 1.97 -7.02
N ALA A 484 -3.58 2.10 -6.14
CA ALA A 484 -2.40 1.25 -6.15
C ALA A 484 -2.31 0.46 -4.85
N LEU A 485 -2.21 -0.87 -4.99
CA LEU A 485 -2.05 -1.78 -3.86
C LEU A 485 -0.60 -1.77 -3.37
N GLY A 486 -0.40 -1.73 -2.07
CA GLY A 486 0.86 -1.87 -1.39
C GLY A 486 1.43 -3.27 -1.60
N LEU A 487 2.74 -3.33 -1.82
CA LEU A 487 3.50 -4.57 -1.93
C LEU A 487 4.49 -4.70 -0.76
N GLY A 488 4.36 -3.83 0.25
CA GLY A 488 5.30 -3.63 1.33
C GLY A 488 6.55 -2.85 0.91
N PHE A 489 7.33 -2.43 1.91
CA PHE A 489 8.64 -1.77 1.74
C PHE A 489 8.63 -0.51 0.85
N GLY A 490 7.50 0.20 0.77
CA GLY A 490 7.34 1.40 -0.05
C GLY A 490 7.13 1.13 -1.55
N PHE A 491 6.77 -0.10 -1.92
CA PHE A 491 6.42 -0.47 -3.29
C PHE A 491 4.92 -0.60 -3.46
N PHE A 492 4.47 -0.28 -4.69
CA PHE A 492 3.07 -0.35 -5.06
C PHE A 492 2.93 -1.06 -6.40
N GLY A 493 1.86 -1.84 -6.52
CA GLY A 493 1.46 -2.49 -7.75
C GLY A 493 0.99 -1.48 -8.79
N LYS A 494 0.64 -2.00 -9.96
CA LYS A 494 0.07 -1.17 -11.03
C LYS A 494 -1.27 -0.58 -10.58
N GLN A 495 -1.49 0.69 -10.91
CA GLN A 495 -2.76 1.35 -10.63
C GLN A 495 -3.94 0.72 -11.38
N HIS A 496 -5.00 0.43 -10.63
CA HIS A 496 -6.34 0.18 -11.14
C HIS A 496 -7.07 1.52 -11.29
N ILE A 497 -7.66 1.76 -12.47
CA ILE A 497 -8.27 3.05 -12.80
C ILE A 497 -9.79 2.90 -12.85
N TYR A 498 -10.49 3.73 -12.07
CA TYR A 498 -11.94 3.76 -11.99
C TYR A 498 -12.48 5.09 -12.49
N SER A 499 -13.43 5.09 -13.41
CA SER A 499 -14.11 6.32 -13.84
C SER A 499 -15.07 6.82 -12.77
N VAL A 500 -14.98 8.11 -12.45
CA VAL A 500 -15.84 8.81 -11.49
C VAL A 500 -16.56 9.99 -12.16
N GLY A 501 -17.25 10.83 -11.39
CA GLY A 501 -17.82 12.07 -11.92
C GLY A 501 -16.75 13.09 -12.34
N SER A 502 -17.17 14.20 -12.93
CA SER A 502 -16.24 15.20 -13.45
C SER A 502 -15.62 16.08 -12.38
N ASN A 503 -14.35 16.41 -12.59
CA ASN A 503 -13.51 17.22 -11.70
C ASN A 503 -13.59 16.72 -10.24
N PRO A 504 -13.14 15.49 -9.95
CA PRO A 504 -13.04 14.99 -8.58
C PRO A 504 -12.04 15.82 -7.76
N VAL A 505 -12.44 16.27 -6.57
CA VAL A 505 -11.66 17.23 -5.74
C VAL A 505 -11.38 16.76 -4.31
N ALA A 506 -12.13 15.80 -3.79
CA ALA A 506 -11.94 15.24 -2.46
C ALA A 506 -12.41 13.80 -2.42
N MET A 507 -11.90 13.04 -1.44
CA MET A 507 -12.25 11.63 -1.26
C MET A 507 -12.16 11.23 0.22
N THR A 508 -12.95 10.25 0.63
CA THR A 508 -12.84 9.57 1.93
C THR A 508 -12.88 8.05 1.73
N CYS A 509 -12.23 7.29 2.61
CA CYS A 509 -12.16 5.84 2.56
C CYS A 509 -12.59 5.23 3.90
N GLN A 510 -13.65 4.42 3.88
CA GLN A 510 -14.16 3.70 5.04
C GLN A 510 -15.12 2.60 4.60
N ASP A 511 -15.44 1.68 5.50
CA ASP A 511 -16.52 0.70 5.28
C ASP A 511 -17.88 1.41 5.44
N PHE A 512 -18.57 1.66 4.32
CA PHE A 512 -19.86 2.36 4.31
C PHE A 512 -21.05 1.41 4.18
N ASN A 513 -20.84 0.12 3.92
CA ASN A 513 -21.88 -0.89 3.75
C ASN A 513 -21.82 -2.04 4.79
N SER A 514 -20.92 -1.93 5.76
CA SER A 514 -20.65 -2.90 6.83
C SER A 514 -20.26 -4.30 6.34
N ASP A 515 -19.61 -4.40 5.18
CA ASP A 515 -19.12 -5.68 4.64
C ASP A 515 -17.69 -6.04 5.08
N GLY A 516 -17.02 -5.13 5.80
CA GLY A 516 -15.65 -5.28 6.27
C GLY A 516 -14.59 -4.78 5.30
N GLN A 517 -14.96 -4.36 4.08
CA GLN A 517 -14.04 -3.81 3.09
C GLN A 517 -14.08 -2.29 3.10
N LEU A 518 -12.94 -1.67 2.80
CA LEU A 518 -12.88 -0.22 2.63
C LEU A 518 -13.51 0.16 1.29
N ASP A 519 -14.45 1.10 1.33
CA ASP A 519 -15.06 1.72 0.16
C ASP A 519 -14.47 3.12 -0.07
N LEU A 520 -14.68 3.68 -1.28
CA LEU A 520 -14.29 5.05 -1.61
C LEU A 520 -15.51 5.91 -1.92
N ILE A 521 -15.56 7.10 -1.32
CA ILE A 521 -16.54 8.13 -1.68
C ILE A 521 -15.81 9.35 -2.21
N VAL A 522 -16.11 9.72 -3.44
CA VAL A 522 -15.42 10.76 -4.22
C VAL A 522 -16.35 11.94 -4.46
N VAL A 523 -15.87 13.15 -4.19
CA VAL A 523 -16.59 14.40 -4.42
C VAL A 523 -16.29 14.92 -5.82
N ASN A 524 -17.32 15.05 -6.66
CA ASN A 524 -17.21 15.50 -8.04
C ASN A 524 -17.71 16.94 -8.17
N TYR A 525 -16.79 17.89 -8.11
CA TYR A 525 -17.11 19.32 -8.17
C TYR A 525 -17.84 19.69 -9.46
N GLY A 526 -17.43 19.12 -10.60
CA GLY A 526 -17.95 19.48 -11.92
C GLY A 526 -19.36 18.94 -12.19
N ASN A 527 -19.71 17.79 -11.59
CA ASN A 527 -21.03 17.18 -11.73
C ASN A 527 -22.02 17.56 -10.64
N ASN A 528 -21.60 18.25 -9.56
CA ASN A 528 -22.41 18.48 -8.37
C ASN A 528 -22.91 17.16 -7.73
N SER A 529 -22.03 16.15 -7.69
CA SER A 529 -22.37 14.79 -7.24
C SER A 529 -21.27 14.20 -6.38
N ILE A 530 -21.56 13.08 -5.73
CA ILE A 530 -20.56 12.15 -5.19
C ILE A 530 -20.62 10.82 -5.96
N SER A 531 -19.49 10.12 -6.04
CA SER A 531 -19.38 8.75 -6.54
C SER A 531 -19.05 7.82 -5.37
N VAL A 532 -19.81 6.75 -5.19
CA VAL A 532 -19.56 5.69 -4.21
C VAL A 532 -19.02 4.46 -4.94
N LEU A 533 -17.84 3.99 -4.58
CA LEU A 533 -17.18 2.82 -5.14
C LEU A 533 -16.99 1.81 -4.02
N PHE A 534 -17.72 0.69 -4.07
CA PHE A 534 -17.60 -0.35 -3.04
C PHE A 534 -16.35 -1.19 -3.25
N GLY A 535 -15.66 -1.49 -2.15
CA GLY A 535 -14.47 -2.33 -2.13
C GLY A 535 -14.79 -3.81 -2.36
N ASN A 536 -13.83 -4.54 -2.91
CA ASN A 536 -13.83 -6.00 -2.96
C ASN A 536 -12.67 -6.52 -2.09
N THR A 537 -12.70 -7.81 -1.76
CA THR A 537 -11.67 -8.45 -0.91
C THR A 537 -10.27 -8.48 -1.52
N ASP A 538 -10.13 -8.23 -2.81
CA ASP A 538 -8.85 -8.22 -3.52
C ASP A 538 -8.26 -6.81 -3.70
N GLY A 539 -8.86 -5.79 -3.06
CA GLY A 539 -8.46 -4.38 -3.18
C GLY A 539 -8.93 -3.72 -4.47
N THR A 540 -9.74 -4.40 -5.30
CA THR A 540 -10.43 -3.77 -6.42
C THR A 540 -11.73 -3.11 -5.98
N PHE A 541 -12.28 -2.24 -6.82
CA PHE A 541 -13.52 -1.51 -6.53
C PHE A 541 -14.59 -1.77 -7.59
N GLN A 542 -15.85 -1.72 -7.18
CA GLN A 542 -16.99 -1.80 -8.08
C GLN A 542 -17.16 -0.49 -8.88
N SER A 543 -17.99 -0.55 -9.92
CA SER A 543 -18.35 0.65 -10.69
C SER A 543 -19.08 1.67 -9.80
N GLN A 544 -18.79 2.96 -10.00
CA GLN A 544 -19.40 4.02 -9.22
C GLN A 544 -20.93 3.98 -9.19
N MET A 545 -21.50 4.27 -8.03
CA MET A 545 -22.87 4.76 -7.89
C MET A 545 -22.84 6.26 -7.64
N ALA A 546 -23.52 7.03 -8.48
CA ALA A 546 -23.53 8.49 -8.38
C ALA A 546 -24.75 8.99 -7.61
N TYR A 547 -24.54 9.97 -6.73
CA TYR A 547 -25.59 10.67 -6.00
C TYR A 547 -25.47 12.17 -6.24
N ASP A 548 -26.54 12.80 -6.72
CA ASP A 548 -26.60 14.25 -6.83
C ASP A 548 -26.66 14.86 -5.42
N VAL A 549 -25.86 15.90 -5.21
CA VAL A 549 -25.80 16.61 -3.93
C VAL A 549 -26.28 18.05 -4.09
N GLY A 550 -25.46 19.04 -3.76
CA GLY A 550 -25.68 20.44 -4.09
C GLY A 550 -24.60 21.00 -5.01
N ILE A 551 -24.68 22.28 -5.29
CA ILE A 551 -23.82 22.96 -6.26
C ILE A 551 -22.41 23.15 -5.69
N SER A 552 -21.42 22.76 -6.50
CA SER A 552 -20.00 22.93 -6.24
C SER A 552 -19.55 22.33 -4.90
N PRO A 553 -19.74 21.00 -4.73
CA PRO A 553 -19.27 20.31 -3.55
C PRO A 553 -17.74 20.29 -3.53
N ASN A 554 -17.12 20.54 -2.38
CA ASN A 554 -15.66 20.76 -2.31
C ASN A 554 -14.96 19.87 -1.27
N SER A 555 -15.51 19.77 -0.06
CA SER A 555 -14.96 18.95 1.02
C SER A 555 -16.00 17.96 1.51
N ILE A 556 -15.55 16.82 2.03
CA ILE A 556 -16.39 15.76 2.62
C ILE A 556 -15.80 15.30 3.94
N VAL A 557 -16.67 14.89 4.87
CA VAL A 557 -16.31 14.15 6.08
C VAL A 557 -17.38 13.11 6.37
N ALA A 558 -16.95 11.95 6.87
CA ALA A 558 -17.81 10.85 7.28
C ALA A 558 -17.84 10.70 8.80
N ALA A 559 -19.02 10.50 9.36
CA ALA A 559 -19.24 10.19 10.77
C ALA A 559 -20.69 9.76 11.01
N ASP A 560 -20.96 9.07 12.11
CA ASP A 560 -22.33 8.79 12.55
C ASP A 560 -22.96 10.07 13.12
N PHE A 561 -23.78 10.77 12.33
CA PHE A 561 -24.38 12.04 12.74
C PHE A 561 -25.74 11.84 13.43
N ASN A 562 -26.37 10.70 13.28
CA ASN A 562 -27.72 10.44 13.77
C ASN A 562 -27.80 9.36 14.88
N ASN A 563 -26.64 8.83 15.29
CA ASN A 563 -26.45 7.75 16.27
C ASN A 563 -27.10 6.41 15.87
N ASP A 564 -27.16 6.11 14.57
CA ASP A 564 -27.65 4.83 14.04
C ASP A 564 -26.55 3.80 13.78
N THR A 565 -25.30 4.13 14.14
CA THR A 565 -24.07 3.34 13.96
C THR A 565 -23.52 3.28 12.54
N TRP A 566 -24.21 3.86 11.56
CA TRP A 566 -23.73 3.92 10.18
C TRP A 566 -23.06 5.27 9.90
N LEU A 567 -22.03 5.23 9.06
CA LEU A 567 -21.33 6.45 8.69
C LEU A 567 -22.15 7.26 7.69
N ASP A 568 -22.58 8.44 8.11
CA ASP A 568 -23.23 9.47 7.30
C ASP A 568 -22.18 10.39 6.66
N LEU A 569 -22.61 11.30 5.78
CA LEU A 569 -21.72 12.24 5.07
C LEU A 569 -22.12 13.69 5.29
N ALA A 570 -21.13 14.56 5.50
CA ALA A 570 -21.30 16.01 5.46
C ALA A 570 -20.37 16.62 4.40
N LEU A 571 -20.89 17.50 3.56
CA LEU A 571 -20.18 18.12 2.44
C LEU A 571 -20.31 19.64 2.44
N THR A 572 -19.25 20.37 2.10
CA THR A 572 -19.36 21.80 1.81
C THR A 572 -19.91 22.04 0.40
N LEU A 573 -20.89 22.92 0.27
CA LEU A 573 -21.53 23.32 -0.99
C LEU A 573 -21.21 24.79 -1.24
N SER A 574 -20.05 25.03 -1.85
CA SER A 574 -19.39 26.34 -1.87
C SER A 574 -20.24 27.45 -2.50
N ASN A 575 -20.88 27.18 -3.63
CA ASN A 575 -21.73 28.16 -4.33
C ASN A 575 -23.15 28.27 -3.76
N GLU A 576 -23.49 27.45 -2.76
CA GLU A 576 -24.76 27.54 -2.03
C GLU A 576 -24.60 28.14 -0.62
N SER A 577 -23.38 28.42 -0.18
CA SER A 577 -23.08 28.86 1.19
C SER A 577 -23.73 27.95 2.23
N SER A 578 -23.60 26.63 2.04
CA SER A 578 -24.20 25.63 2.91
C SER A 578 -23.32 24.40 3.11
N VAL A 579 -23.62 23.63 4.16
CA VAL A 579 -23.18 22.25 4.33
C VAL A 579 -24.36 21.33 4.08
N GLY A 580 -24.18 20.35 3.19
CA GLY A 580 -25.15 19.29 2.93
C GLY A 580 -24.82 18.03 3.74
N VAL A 581 -25.81 17.46 4.44
CA VAL A 581 -25.69 16.22 5.19
C VAL A 581 -26.54 15.14 4.52
N LEU A 582 -25.96 13.99 4.20
CA LEU A 582 -26.64 12.80 3.69
C LEU A 582 -26.53 11.66 4.69
N PHE A 583 -27.61 10.91 4.85
CA PHE A 583 -27.70 9.79 5.78
C PHE A 583 -27.52 8.46 5.06
N ASN A 584 -26.77 7.55 5.67
CA ASN A 584 -26.56 6.20 5.17
C ASN A 584 -27.65 5.25 5.72
N ASP A 585 -28.04 4.26 4.94
CA ASP A 585 -29.00 3.22 5.36
C ASP A 585 -28.33 1.94 5.87
N GLY A 586 -27.00 1.97 6.03
CA GLY A 586 -26.17 0.86 6.44
C GLY A 586 -25.72 -0.07 5.31
N ASN A 587 -26.26 0.09 4.09
CA ASN A 587 -25.84 -0.65 2.90
C ASN A 587 -25.10 0.25 1.89
N GLY A 588 -24.60 1.40 2.33
CA GLY A 588 -23.93 2.38 1.48
C GLY A 588 -24.87 3.13 0.54
N VAL A 589 -26.17 3.18 0.85
CA VAL A 589 -27.15 3.99 0.12
C VAL A 589 -27.38 5.31 0.85
N PHE A 590 -26.93 6.41 0.24
CA PHE A 590 -27.04 7.74 0.83
C PHE A 590 -28.32 8.46 0.41
N GLN A 591 -29.10 8.94 1.38
CA GLN A 591 -30.37 9.61 1.15
C GLN A 591 -30.58 10.81 2.09
N GLY A 592 -31.67 11.54 1.87
CA GLY A 592 -32.13 12.54 2.84
C GLY A 592 -31.22 13.76 2.94
N LEU A 593 -30.71 14.28 1.82
CA LEU A 593 -29.89 15.49 1.80
C LEU A 593 -30.58 16.67 2.54
N VAL A 594 -30.02 17.08 3.68
CA VAL A 594 -30.41 18.28 4.42
C VAL A 594 -29.31 19.31 4.30
N LYS A 595 -29.68 20.57 4.04
CA LYS A 595 -28.71 21.67 3.86
C LYS A 595 -28.80 22.66 5.01
N TYR A 596 -27.65 22.99 5.58
CA TYR A 596 -27.49 23.99 6.63
C TYR A 596 -26.71 25.17 6.09
N THR A 597 -27.29 26.36 6.14
CA THR A 597 -26.59 27.59 5.74
C THR A 597 -25.35 27.78 6.62
N VAL A 598 -24.29 28.34 6.04
CA VAL A 598 -23.05 28.77 6.70
C VAL A 598 -22.58 30.06 6.04
N GLY A 599 -21.37 30.54 6.36
CA GLY A 599 -20.77 31.70 5.69
C GLY A 599 -20.48 31.44 4.20
N SER A 600 -20.19 32.49 3.45
CA SER A 600 -19.96 32.37 2.01
C SER A 600 -18.73 31.56 1.62
N SER A 601 -18.87 30.80 0.52
CA SER A 601 -17.84 29.93 -0.06
C SER A 601 -17.19 28.98 0.96
N PRO A 602 -17.96 28.09 1.61
CA PRO A 602 -17.42 27.09 2.52
C PRO A 602 -16.42 26.19 1.78
N SER A 603 -15.20 26.10 2.30
CA SER A 603 -14.05 25.45 1.64
C SER A 603 -13.70 24.11 2.29
N SER A 604 -13.86 23.98 3.61
CA SER A 604 -13.50 22.78 4.35
C SER A 604 -14.49 22.47 5.48
N VAL A 605 -14.76 21.18 5.70
CA VAL A 605 -15.55 20.68 6.82
C VAL A 605 -14.79 19.56 7.55
N LYS A 606 -14.94 19.50 8.88
CA LYS A 606 -14.41 18.43 9.74
C LYS A 606 -15.44 18.07 10.81
N ALA A 607 -15.42 16.82 11.25
CA ALA A 607 -16.35 16.25 12.21
C ALA A 607 -15.60 15.81 13.48
N ASN A 608 -16.09 16.21 14.65
CA ASN A 608 -15.59 15.79 15.96
C ASN A 608 -16.54 16.20 17.09
N TYR A 609 -16.26 15.78 18.32
CA TYR A 609 -16.98 16.21 19.52
C TYR A 609 -16.53 17.62 19.96
N TYR A 610 -16.90 18.65 19.19
CA TYR A 610 -16.51 20.04 19.47
C TYR A 610 -17.32 20.68 20.60
N SER A 611 -18.54 20.20 20.84
CA SER A 611 -19.44 20.69 21.87
C SER A 611 -19.63 19.70 23.02
N LYS A 612 -20.26 20.17 24.10
CA LYS A 612 -20.58 19.34 25.28
C LYS A 612 -21.81 18.45 25.06
N SER A 613 -22.38 18.44 23.85
CA SER A 613 -23.56 17.64 23.53
C SER A 613 -23.27 16.14 23.64
N GLY A 614 -22.01 15.73 23.50
CA GLY A 614 -21.64 14.32 23.38
C GLY A 614 -22.02 13.73 22.02
N HIS A 615 -22.33 14.59 21.04
CA HIS A 615 -22.60 14.21 19.66
C HIS A 615 -21.52 14.77 18.74
N ILE A 616 -21.32 14.12 17.60
CA ILE A 616 -20.36 14.56 16.59
C ILE A 616 -20.89 15.83 15.92
N ASP A 617 -20.20 16.94 16.11
CA ASP A 617 -20.47 18.26 15.55
C ASP A 617 -19.63 18.50 14.29
N LEU A 618 -19.93 19.57 13.55
CA LEU A 618 -19.16 19.98 12.37
C LEU A 618 -18.50 21.33 12.57
N VAL A 619 -17.24 21.43 12.19
CA VAL A 619 -16.52 22.71 12.03
C VAL A 619 -16.38 23.00 10.55
N VAL A 620 -16.65 24.24 10.15
CA VAL A 620 -16.68 24.68 8.75
C VAL A 620 -15.89 25.97 8.58
N VAL A 621 -15.03 26.01 7.56
CA VAL A 621 -14.32 27.23 7.15
C VAL A 621 -15.01 27.87 5.95
N ASN A 622 -15.20 29.19 6.01
CA ASN A 622 -15.86 30.02 5.01
C ASN A 622 -14.86 30.99 4.38
N SER A 623 -14.37 30.62 3.20
CA SER A 623 -13.30 31.36 2.51
C SER A 623 -13.76 32.73 1.97
N GLY A 624 -15.05 32.91 1.68
CA GLY A 624 -15.61 34.14 1.14
C GLY A 624 -15.71 35.28 2.16
N GLU A 625 -15.88 34.91 3.43
CA GLU A 625 -16.02 35.85 4.56
C GLU A 625 -14.79 35.93 5.47
N ASN A 626 -13.79 35.06 5.26
CA ASN A 626 -12.63 34.88 6.14
C ASN A 626 -13.06 34.49 7.56
N THR A 627 -14.00 33.55 7.65
CA THR A 627 -14.53 33.09 8.93
C THR A 627 -14.53 31.58 9.04
N TRP A 628 -14.73 31.07 10.24
CA TRP A 628 -15.11 29.69 10.50
C TRP A 628 -16.28 29.63 11.49
N CYS A 629 -17.00 28.51 11.52
CA CYS A 629 -18.16 28.32 12.38
C CYS A 629 -18.32 26.86 12.83
N ILE A 630 -19.14 26.63 13.85
CA ILE A 630 -19.51 25.30 14.35
C ILE A 630 -21.00 25.08 14.13
N LEU A 631 -21.33 23.97 13.50
CA LEU A 631 -22.68 23.42 13.46
C LEU A 631 -22.76 22.33 14.53
N SER A 632 -23.51 22.59 15.59
CA SER A 632 -23.65 21.62 16.68
C SER A 632 -24.80 20.67 16.44
N ASN A 633 -24.51 19.39 16.58
CA ASN A 633 -25.43 18.29 16.37
C ASN A 633 -26.34 18.11 17.59
N LEU A 634 -27.64 17.94 17.31
CA LEU A 634 -28.68 17.68 18.30
C LEU A 634 -28.85 16.18 18.60
N GLY A 635 -28.02 15.31 18.03
CA GLY A 635 -27.96 13.87 18.29
C GLY A 635 -28.89 13.03 17.43
N ASN A 636 -29.50 13.62 16.40
CA ASN A 636 -30.45 12.96 15.50
C ASN A 636 -30.17 13.30 14.02
N GLY A 637 -28.94 13.74 13.71
CA GLY A 637 -28.56 14.19 12.37
C GLY A 637 -29.00 15.62 12.05
N THR A 638 -29.66 16.32 12.98
CA THR A 638 -30.00 17.73 12.82
C THR A 638 -28.99 18.64 13.50
N PHE A 639 -28.60 19.70 12.81
CA PHE A 639 -27.59 20.65 13.28
C PHE A 639 -28.19 22.02 13.57
N GLN A 640 -27.73 22.65 14.64
CA GLN A 640 -28.03 24.02 15.02
C GLN A 640 -26.77 24.88 14.91
N SER A 641 -26.92 26.11 14.39
CA SER A 641 -25.88 27.12 14.52
C SER A 641 -25.80 27.58 15.98
N ASN A 642 -24.68 27.34 16.64
CA ASN A 642 -24.49 27.83 18.00
C ASN A 642 -24.01 29.28 18.00
N ILE A 643 -24.56 30.05 18.94
CA ILE A 643 -24.14 31.41 19.31
C ILE A 643 -23.27 31.24 20.56
N PHE A 644 -21.97 31.52 20.49
CA PHE A 644 -21.09 31.63 21.64
C PHE A 644 -20.48 33.03 21.70
N TYR A 645 -20.92 33.80 22.68
CA TYR A 645 -20.38 35.11 23.01
C TYR A 645 -18.90 35.02 23.42
N VAL A 646 -18.03 35.76 22.71
CA VAL A 646 -16.71 36.14 23.23
C VAL A 646 -16.92 37.29 24.22
N THR A 647 -16.53 37.12 25.48
CA THR A 647 -16.42 38.23 26.45
C THR A 647 -15.02 38.79 26.48
#